data_AF-A0A8J8DYK0-F1
#
_entry.id   AF-A0A8J8DYK0-F1
#
_cell.length_a   1.000
_cell.length_b   1.000
_cell.length_c   1.000
_cell.angle_alpha   90.00
_cell.angle_beta   90.00
_cell.angle_gamma   90.00
#
_symmetry.space_group_name_H-M   'P 1'
#
loop_
_entity.id
_entity.type
_entity.pdbx_description
1 polymer ?
#
loop_
_entity_poly.entity_id
_entity_poly.type
_entity_poly.pdbx_seq_one_letter_code
_entity_poly.pdbx_strand_id
1 'polypeptide(L)'
;MKRRGFVFTLDAILALLLVTIFVVSISQINPNAQVYSTYMRSQSKYVAEDTLTMFRTLPLRELVPPEKLEEWISDGTLNTTLVTPDMSPIDIVATYWATAPVFPDANLKHKAEVIMGYVLNNTLTDYNYELMINNYTSPYLRKTGANYSTASDVTPATLLLSGYAYNQTPRGYMARAFLTKAEYTRSDIFGIQRILARCHYYDGKYRANTLTVQSHFRLPDDADIKDADIRLVARTGYQTSYFDLNGHSLGTGYYPNIENYLQSGDNVLTATFSTNYNSDYCYELGYGSGSMMYVKYSTNTTSFQLFDPVRRYGELYDVQSYTGIYYLNALFAPGNITGISIHLVTEGVHDIRIYYSYGSNHYLIAHKQVSTTGVQTVDISAQEIESALNSYGFTLDNLSRTYFKIIIALDSWWDEDMRYFRYDTTYRLRRLYGNGESQIEIEYIPRAIVTRYSIPLSIFKDYDEIQYSGENYGVRYQRMSFSYTLPPKSIPWYVDIWTAIQFTTFTPTAITTLSENSQILYDDYADIYMIRTAYSRLNENMMVPGQENTYAAESSDAYQYGFRYQESRAIINYFIESYAGYGEVFPEPLQGYPNYKGYRMTYYYSDGLGTYQRTILIGNSPYLDISISDLKPDKYAVDDAILRLFNKLNFNDDPDPEGWKSEPFDGSFSNPIDVYLPESIRIDFVSMGNIPGLFEPIAITLRVWRED
;
A
#
# COMPACT_ATOMS: atom_id res chain seq x y z
N MET A 1 -48.59 -35.14 50.49
CA MET A 1 -47.70 -34.78 51.62
C MET A 1 -47.48 -33.28 51.59
N LYS A 2 -47.70 -32.59 52.73
CA LYS A 2 -47.71 -31.12 52.87
C LYS A 2 -46.29 -30.56 53.05
N ARG A 3 -45.98 -29.43 52.38
CA ARG A 3 -44.75 -28.63 52.53
C ARG A 3 -44.68 -28.02 53.94
N ARG A 4 -43.53 -28.13 54.62
CA ARG A 4 -43.24 -27.47 55.90
C ARG A 4 -42.37 -26.24 55.64
N GLY A 5 -42.88 -25.05 55.94
CA GLY A 5 -42.10 -23.81 56.00
C GLY A 5 -41.42 -23.67 57.36
N PHE A 6 -40.20 -23.14 57.39
CA PHE A 6 -39.47 -22.84 58.62
C PHE A 6 -39.97 -21.51 59.21
N VAL A 7 -40.47 -21.58 60.43
CA VAL A 7 -40.79 -20.40 61.26
C VAL A 7 -39.55 -20.14 62.11
N PHE A 8 -38.83 -19.05 61.85
CA PHE A 8 -37.79 -18.58 62.76
C PHE A 8 -38.45 -18.07 64.04
N THR A 9 -37.99 -18.57 65.19
CA THR A 9 -38.43 -18.10 66.50
C THR A 9 -37.96 -16.66 66.72
N LEU A 10 -38.73 -15.88 67.50
CA LEU A 10 -38.42 -14.47 67.82
C LEU A 10 -36.98 -14.30 68.34
N ASP A 11 -36.48 -15.27 69.09
CA ASP A 11 -35.13 -15.29 69.64
C ASP A 11 -34.04 -15.36 68.56
N ALA A 12 -34.29 -16.07 67.46
CA ALA A 12 -33.36 -16.15 66.33
C ALA A 12 -33.28 -14.82 65.57
N ILE A 13 -34.41 -14.10 65.48
CA ILE A 13 -34.45 -12.76 64.86
C ILE A 13 -33.74 -11.75 65.78
N LEU A 14 -33.97 -11.81 67.09
CA LEU A 14 -33.29 -10.94 68.07
C LEU A 14 -31.78 -11.18 68.12
N ALA A 15 -31.33 -12.43 68.07
CA ALA A 15 -29.91 -12.77 68.01
C ALA A 15 -29.26 -12.25 66.73
N LEU A 16 -29.94 -12.38 65.57
CA LEU A 16 -29.46 -11.83 64.31
C LEU A 16 -29.33 -10.30 64.40
N LEU A 17 -30.34 -9.62 64.97
CA LEU A 17 -30.35 -8.16 65.10
C LEU A 17 -29.24 -7.66 66.03
N LEU A 18 -29.00 -8.35 67.16
CA LEU A 18 -27.89 -8.08 68.07
C LEU A 18 -26.52 -8.29 67.42
N VAL A 19 -26.32 -9.40 66.69
CA VAL A 19 -25.08 -9.65 65.95
C VAL A 19 -24.88 -8.58 64.88
N THR A 20 -25.93 -8.18 64.18
CA THR A 20 -25.83 -7.14 63.14
C THR A 20 -25.48 -5.77 63.75
N ILE A 21 -26.07 -5.41 64.90
CA ILE A 21 -25.72 -4.19 65.64
C ILE A 21 -24.27 -4.26 66.13
N PHE A 22 -23.80 -5.41 66.62
CA PHE A 22 -22.42 -5.57 67.09
C PHE A 22 -21.42 -5.48 65.93
N VAL A 23 -21.72 -6.07 64.77
CA VAL A 23 -20.88 -6.00 63.56
C VAL A 23 -20.85 -4.57 63.00
N VAL A 24 -21.98 -3.85 62.98
CA VAL A 24 -22.05 -2.45 62.56
C VAL A 24 -21.35 -1.53 63.58
N SER A 25 -21.42 -1.85 64.87
CA SER A 25 -20.73 -1.07 65.91
C SER A 25 -19.22 -1.28 65.87
N ILE A 26 -18.75 -2.52 65.64
CA ILE A 26 -17.32 -2.83 65.45
C ILE A 26 -16.78 -2.15 64.17
N SER A 27 -17.56 -2.09 63.09
CA SER A 27 -17.12 -1.39 61.88
C SER A 27 -17.07 0.14 62.04
N GLN A 28 -17.81 0.71 62.99
CA GLN A 28 -17.79 2.15 63.29
C GLN A 28 -16.81 2.57 64.39
N ILE A 29 -16.20 1.64 65.13
CA ILE A 29 -15.32 1.95 66.29
C ILE A 29 -13.84 2.22 65.91
N ASN A 30 -13.45 2.22 64.62
CA ASN A 30 -12.14 2.80 64.25
C ASN A 30 -12.04 3.37 62.80
N PRO A 31 -12.78 4.45 62.47
CA PRO A 31 -12.67 5.09 61.15
C PRO A 31 -11.32 5.78 60.93
N ASN A 32 -10.56 6.07 62.01
CA ASN A 32 -9.34 6.87 61.92
C ASN A 32 -8.08 6.07 61.62
N ALA A 33 -7.98 4.77 61.92
CA ALA A 33 -6.76 3.98 61.65
C ALA A 33 -6.65 3.53 60.18
N GLN A 34 -7.76 3.19 59.54
CA GLN A 34 -7.80 2.83 58.11
C GLN A 34 -7.68 4.07 57.21
N VAL A 35 -8.24 5.21 57.60
CA VAL A 35 -8.10 6.45 56.84
C VAL A 35 -6.68 7.04 56.99
N TYR A 36 -6.06 6.99 58.18
CA TYR A 36 -4.66 7.40 58.34
C TYR A 36 -3.68 6.51 57.55
N SER A 37 -3.81 5.18 57.61
CA SER A 37 -2.94 4.28 56.83
C SER A 37 -3.14 4.44 55.32
N THR A 38 -4.38 4.65 54.85
CA THR A 38 -4.66 4.92 53.44
C THR A 38 -4.12 6.29 53.00
N TYR A 39 -4.23 7.32 53.85
CA TYR A 39 -3.68 8.66 53.60
C TYR A 39 -2.15 8.68 53.60
N MET A 40 -1.50 8.03 54.57
CA MET A 40 -0.04 7.93 54.67
C MET A 40 0.57 7.08 53.54
N ARG A 41 -0.12 5.99 53.13
CA ARG A 41 0.25 5.21 51.94
C ARG A 41 0.10 6.03 50.66
N SER A 42 -0.98 6.81 50.53
CA SER A 42 -1.20 7.71 49.39
C SER A 42 -0.11 8.79 49.31
N GLN A 43 0.21 9.45 50.43
CA GLN A 43 1.30 10.44 50.50
C GLN A 43 2.66 9.83 50.18
N SER A 44 3.01 8.67 50.76
CA SER A 44 4.30 8.01 50.50
C SER A 44 4.42 7.53 49.06
N LYS A 45 3.30 7.12 48.44
CA LYS A 45 3.21 6.81 47.01
C LYS A 45 3.54 8.04 46.15
N TYR A 46 2.85 9.16 46.37
CA TYR A 46 3.09 10.38 45.60
C TYR A 46 4.50 10.91 45.82
N VAL A 47 5.04 10.84 47.04
CA VAL A 47 6.43 11.21 47.32
C VAL A 47 7.40 10.34 46.51
N ALA A 48 7.21 9.01 46.48
CA ALA A 48 8.07 8.12 45.69
C ALA A 48 7.96 8.38 44.18
N GLU A 49 6.75 8.57 43.65
CA GLU A 49 6.49 8.86 42.23
C GLU A 49 7.04 10.23 41.80
N ASP A 50 6.78 11.28 42.60
CA ASP A 50 7.23 12.65 42.34
C ASP A 50 8.76 12.75 42.43
N THR A 51 9.37 12.10 43.42
CA THR A 51 10.83 12.08 43.58
C THR A 51 11.50 11.37 42.40
N LEU A 52 10.96 10.21 41.99
CA LEU A 52 11.50 9.47 40.86
C LEU A 52 11.32 10.23 39.53
N THR A 53 10.20 10.95 39.38
CA THR A 53 9.94 11.85 38.25
C THR A 53 10.89 13.05 38.25
N MET A 54 11.16 13.64 39.42
CA MET A 54 12.10 14.74 39.58
C MET A 54 13.52 14.31 39.19
N PHE A 55 13.99 13.15 39.69
CA PHE A 55 15.31 12.62 39.34
C PHE A 55 15.43 12.20 37.87
N ARG A 56 14.30 12.01 37.17
CA ARG A 56 14.26 11.72 35.74
C ARG A 56 14.26 12.99 34.88
N THR A 57 13.68 14.07 35.37
CA THR A 57 13.37 15.25 34.55
C THR A 57 14.28 16.45 34.84
N LEU A 58 14.76 16.62 36.07
CA LEU A 58 15.65 17.73 36.41
C LEU A 58 17.12 17.39 36.14
N PRO A 59 17.89 18.31 35.53
CA PRO A 59 19.34 18.21 35.43
C PRO A 59 20.02 18.05 36.81
N LEU A 60 21.12 17.31 36.87
CA LEU A 60 21.90 17.13 38.11
C LEU A 60 22.32 18.48 38.72
N ARG A 61 22.66 19.47 37.87
CA ARG A 61 23.04 20.82 38.31
C ARG A 61 21.96 21.59 39.08
N GLU A 62 20.70 21.20 38.94
CA GLU A 62 19.57 21.82 39.66
C GLU A 62 19.33 21.15 41.02
N LEU A 63 19.90 19.96 41.24
CA LEU A 63 19.72 19.14 42.44
C LEU A 63 20.96 19.12 43.34
N VAL A 64 22.11 19.59 42.85
CA VAL A 64 23.41 19.52 43.53
C VAL A 64 24.10 20.89 43.49
N PRO A 65 24.63 21.40 44.62
CA PRO A 65 25.35 22.66 44.66
C PRO A 65 26.59 22.69 43.71
N PRO A 66 26.91 23.83 43.08
CA PRO A 66 28.03 23.95 42.15
C PRO A 66 29.37 23.48 42.72
N GLU A 67 29.64 23.74 43.99
CA GLU A 67 30.90 23.35 44.65
C GLU A 67 31.09 21.83 44.67
N LYS A 68 29.98 21.08 44.83
CA LYS A 68 30.01 19.61 44.84
C LYS A 68 30.16 19.03 43.44
N LEU A 69 29.61 19.69 42.42
CA LEU A 69 29.80 19.29 41.03
C LEU A 69 31.24 19.49 40.59
N GLU A 70 31.87 20.60 40.97
CA GLU A 70 33.29 20.86 40.69
C GLU A 70 34.20 19.82 41.35
N GLU A 71 33.90 19.43 42.59
CA GLU A 71 34.59 18.34 43.29
C GLU A 71 34.49 17.02 42.50
N TRP A 72 33.28 16.61 42.11
CA TRP A 72 33.06 15.36 41.38
C TRP A 72 33.66 15.35 39.98
N ILE A 73 33.72 16.51 39.32
CA ILE A 73 34.42 16.64 38.04
C ILE A 73 35.92 16.48 38.26
N SER A 74 36.47 17.09 39.31
CA SER A 74 37.90 17.06 39.62
C SER A 74 38.39 15.69 40.10
N ASP A 75 37.60 14.97 40.88
CA ASP A 75 37.97 13.64 41.41
C ASP A 75 37.58 12.48 40.47
N GLY A 76 36.88 12.81 39.38
CA GLY A 76 36.45 11.86 38.35
C GLY A 76 35.22 11.03 38.71
N THR A 77 34.51 11.35 39.80
CA THR A 77 33.19 10.80 40.14
C THR A 77 32.17 11.14 39.04
N LEU A 78 32.21 12.37 38.53
CA LEU A 78 31.50 12.80 37.33
C LEU A 78 32.47 12.80 36.13
N ASN A 79 32.55 11.67 35.43
CA ASN A 79 33.34 11.49 34.23
C ASN A 79 32.68 12.20 33.04
N THR A 80 33.15 13.41 32.75
CA THR A 80 32.63 14.29 31.69
C THR A 80 32.82 13.75 30.27
N THR A 81 33.57 12.64 30.11
CA THR A 81 33.68 11.92 28.83
C THR A 81 32.43 11.09 28.53
N LEU A 82 31.68 10.69 29.56
CA LEU A 82 30.51 9.81 29.45
C LEU A 82 29.19 10.51 29.79
N VAL A 83 29.21 11.46 30.74
CA VAL A 83 28.01 12.14 31.26
C VAL A 83 28.26 13.64 31.43
N THR A 84 27.21 14.45 31.63
CA THR A 84 27.33 15.90 31.89
C THR A 84 26.40 16.33 33.04
N PRO A 85 26.71 17.40 33.81
CA PRO A 85 25.81 17.97 34.82
C PRO A 85 24.42 18.37 34.30
N ASP A 86 24.26 18.52 32.98
CA ASP A 86 22.96 18.80 32.35
C ASP A 86 22.05 17.56 32.24
N MET A 87 22.60 16.35 32.43
CA MET A 87 21.82 15.11 32.44
C MET A 87 21.10 14.94 33.78
N SER A 88 19.95 14.26 33.76
CA SER A 88 19.24 13.90 34.98
C SER A 88 20.04 12.88 35.81
N PRO A 89 19.91 12.84 37.15
CA PRO A 89 20.56 11.82 37.97
C PRO A 89 20.30 10.40 37.48
N ILE A 90 19.07 10.12 37.02
CA ILE A 90 18.67 8.81 36.51
C ILE A 90 19.36 8.48 35.16
N ASP A 91 19.55 9.45 34.27
CA ASP A 91 20.32 9.26 33.02
C ASP A 91 21.80 8.96 33.29
N ILE A 92 22.39 9.65 34.27
CA ILE A 92 23.79 9.45 34.67
C ILE A 92 23.99 8.04 35.21
N VAL A 93 23.10 7.60 36.10
CA VAL A 93 23.10 6.24 36.65
C VAL A 93 22.96 5.21 35.55
N ALA A 94 21.96 5.34 34.68
CA ALA A 94 21.75 4.40 33.59
C ALA A 94 22.98 4.30 32.68
N THR A 95 23.59 5.44 32.35
CA THR A 95 24.81 5.51 31.53
C THR A 95 25.99 4.80 32.20
N TYR A 96 26.24 5.05 33.48
CA TYR A 96 27.31 4.39 34.23
C TYR A 96 27.04 2.89 34.45
N TRP A 97 25.78 2.52 34.67
CA TRP A 97 25.39 1.12 34.84
C TRP A 97 25.65 0.29 33.59
N ALA A 98 25.34 0.86 32.42
CA ALA A 98 25.54 0.24 31.12
C ALA A 98 27.02 0.15 30.72
N THR A 99 27.81 1.18 31.05
CA THR A 99 29.22 1.29 30.64
C THR A 99 30.20 0.67 31.63
N ALA A 100 29.80 0.40 32.88
CA ALA A 100 30.66 -0.16 33.92
C ALA A 100 31.44 -1.43 33.53
N PRO A 101 30.87 -2.42 32.81
CA PRO A 101 31.64 -3.61 32.50
C PRO A 101 32.63 -3.40 31.33
N VAL A 102 32.54 -2.27 30.60
CA VAL A 102 33.54 -1.84 29.60
C VAL A 102 34.74 -1.16 30.27
N PHE A 103 34.52 -0.47 31.39
CA PHE A 103 35.54 0.23 32.16
C PHE A 103 35.61 -0.29 33.60
N PRO A 104 35.99 -1.57 33.83
CA PRO A 104 35.97 -2.18 35.16
C PRO A 104 36.85 -1.42 36.17
N ASP A 105 37.99 -0.90 35.72
CA ASP A 105 38.93 -0.15 36.55
C ASP A 105 38.42 1.26 36.92
N ALA A 106 37.42 1.78 36.20
CA ALA A 106 36.86 3.12 36.44
C ALA A 106 35.81 3.15 37.56
N ASN A 107 35.40 1.97 38.06
CA ASN A 107 34.44 1.79 39.15
C ASN A 107 33.13 2.62 38.98
N LEU A 108 32.60 2.64 37.76
CA LEU A 108 31.47 3.52 37.38
C LEU A 108 30.19 3.23 38.17
N LYS A 109 29.94 1.97 38.55
CA LYS A 109 28.81 1.61 39.42
C LYS A 109 28.90 2.33 40.77
N HIS A 110 30.06 2.30 41.40
CA HIS A 110 30.26 2.98 42.68
C HIS A 110 30.11 4.50 42.55
N LYS A 111 30.57 5.09 41.44
CA LYS A 111 30.38 6.52 41.18
C LYS A 111 28.90 6.89 41.03
N ALA A 112 28.11 6.05 40.35
CA ALA A 112 26.66 6.23 40.24
C ALA A 112 25.98 6.17 41.61
N GLU A 113 26.43 5.26 42.48
CA GLU A 113 25.95 5.14 43.86
C GLU A 113 26.24 6.38 44.70
N VAL A 114 27.45 6.96 44.57
CA VAL A 114 27.83 8.19 45.27
C VAL A 114 26.93 9.37 44.85
N ILE A 115 26.73 9.54 43.54
CA ILE A 115 25.90 10.62 43.00
C ILE A 115 24.44 10.46 43.45
N MET A 116 23.86 9.27 43.25
CA MET A 116 22.47 9.03 43.65
C MET A 116 22.27 9.05 45.16
N GLY A 117 23.20 8.49 45.93
CA GLY A 117 23.14 8.50 47.38
C GLY A 117 23.15 9.94 47.92
N TYR A 118 23.92 10.84 47.31
CA TYR A 118 23.91 12.26 47.67
C TYR A 118 22.56 12.92 47.36
N VAL A 119 22.05 12.72 46.14
CA VAL A 119 20.77 13.32 45.70
C VAL A 119 19.59 12.78 46.53
N LEU A 120 19.55 11.48 46.80
CA LEU A 120 18.55 10.83 47.66
C LEU A 120 18.57 11.38 49.09
N ASN A 121 19.75 11.48 49.71
CA ASN A 121 19.88 11.98 51.08
C ASN A 121 19.42 13.44 51.22
N ASN A 122 19.67 14.27 50.21
CA ASN A 122 19.28 15.68 50.24
C ASN A 122 17.80 15.90 49.88
N THR A 123 17.20 14.99 49.11
CA THR A 123 15.80 15.10 48.68
C THR A 123 14.83 14.47 49.67
N LEU A 124 15.20 13.33 50.27
CA LEU A 124 14.34 12.53 51.15
C LEU A 124 14.79 12.60 52.62
N THR A 125 15.13 13.80 53.11
CA THR A 125 15.64 14.00 54.48
C THR A 125 14.73 13.42 55.57
N ASP A 126 13.42 13.59 55.38
CA ASP A 126 12.39 13.21 56.36
C ASP A 126 11.83 11.80 56.16
N TYR A 127 12.39 11.04 55.21
CA TYR A 127 11.91 9.71 54.86
C TYR A 127 13.04 8.68 54.91
N ASN A 128 12.66 7.43 55.15
CA ASN A 128 13.51 6.29 54.86
C ASN A 128 13.30 5.87 53.41
N TYR A 129 14.38 5.46 52.75
CA TYR A 129 14.35 5.10 51.34
C TYR A 129 15.26 3.91 51.02
N GLU A 130 14.90 3.21 49.95
CA GLU A 130 15.72 2.21 49.28
C GLU A 130 15.49 2.35 47.77
N LEU A 131 16.55 2.70 47.02
CA LEU A 131 16.55 2.70 45.57
C LEU A 131 17.12 1.36 45.07
N MET A 132 16.39 0.73 44.15
CA MET A 132 16.79 -0.50 43.47
C MET A 132 16.95 -0.20 41.97
N ILE A 133 18.04 -0.70 41.39
CA ILE A 133 18.29 -0.69 39.95
C ILE A 133 18.22 -2.14 39.48
N ASN A 134 17.18 -2.47 38.72
CA ASN A 134 16.65 -3.81 38.52
C ASN A 134 16.37 -4.49 39.87
N ASN A 135 17.23 -5.42 40.29
CA ASN A 135 17.15 -6.11 41.59
C ASN A 135 18.36 -5.81 42.50
N TYR A 136 19.22 -4.86 42.12
CA TYR A 136 20.40 -4.49 42.88
C TYR A 136 20.14 -3.25 43.73
N THR A 137 20.63 -3.26 44.97
CA THR A 137 20.73 -2.08 45.86
C THR A 137 22.02 -2.18 46.67
N SER A 138 22.48 -1.06 47.22
CA SER A 138 23.70 -0.99 48.03
C SER A 138 23.53 -0.02 49.22
N PRO A 139 24.44 -0.02 50.20
CA PRO A 139 24.35 0.87 51.37
C PRO A 139 24.28 2.37 51.03
N TYR A 140 24.76 2.78 49.85
CA TYR A 140 24.69 4.17 49.38
C TYR A 140 23.30 4.55 48.84
N LEU A 141 22.55 3.55 48.37
CA LEU A 141 21.21 3.70 47.80
C LEU A 141 20.11 3.47 48.82
N ARG A 142 20.47 3.36 50.11
CA ARG A 142 19.58 3.17 51.24
C ARG A 142 19.95 4.12 52.37
N LYS A 143 18.97 4.62 53.11
CA LYS A 143 19.24 5.44 54.29
C LYS A 143 19.89 4.61 55.40
N THR A 144 20.98 5.12 55.98
CA THR A 144 21.72 4.44 57.05
C THR A 144 20.81 4.11 58.24
N GLY A 145 20.79 2.84 58.66
CA GLY A 145 19.97 2.36 59.79
C GLY A 145 18.53 1.98 59.44
N ALA A 146 18.01 2.36 58.27
CA ALA A 146 16.65 2.06 57.87
C ALA A 146 16.48 0.57 57.54
N ASN A 147 15.34 -0.05 57.90
CA ASN A 147 15.00 -1.42 57.49
C ASN A 147 13.55 -1.59 57.03
N TYR A 148 13.38 -1.93 55.75
CA TYR A 148 12.06 -2.08 55.13
C TYR A 148 11.29 -3.28 55.71
N SER A 149 11.96 -4.34 56.18
CA SER A 149 11.30 -5.55 56.69
C SER A 149 10.63 -5.35 58.05
N THR A 150 10.96 -4.25 58.74
CA THR A 150 10.40 -3.86 60.03
C THR A 150 9.40 -2.70 59.91
N ALA A 151 9.22 -2.16 58.71
CA ALA A 151 8.29 -1.07 58.45
C ALA A 151 6.87 -1.61 58.19
N SER A 152 5.86 -0.98 58.81
CA SER A 152 4.45 -1.33 58.67
C SER A 152 3.89 -1.03 57.28
N ASP A 153 4.41 0.02 56.62
CA ASP A 153 3.94 0.52 55.32
C ASP A 153 5.10 0.96 54.41
N VAL A 154 5.43 0.15 53.39
CA VAL A 154 6.44 0.48 52.36
C VAL A 154 5.75 0.58 51.00
N THR A 155 5.89 1.72 50.32
CA THR A 155 5.30 1.92 48.99
C THR A 155 6.38 2.10 47.92
N PRO A 156 6.38 1.27 46.85
CA PRO A 156 7.30 1.41 45.73
C PRO A 156 6.75 2.29 44.60
N ALA A 157 7.60 3.09 43.98
CA ALA A 157 7.41 3.66 42.65
C ALA A 157 8.45 3.05 41.70
N THR A 158 8.03 2.58 40.52
CA THR A 158 8.94 1.98 39.53
C THR A 158 8.91 2.77 38.23
N LEU A 159 10.10 3.16 37.78
CA LEU A 159 10.34 3.77 36.49
C LEU A 159 11.05 2.75 35.60
N LEU A 160 10.42 2.40 34.47
CA LEU A 160 11.06 1.62 33.43
C LEU A 160 11.78 2.57 32.48
N LEU A 161 13.10 2.49 32.44
CA LEU A 161 13.91 3.22 31.49
C LEU A 161 14.23 2.30 30.33
N SER A 162 13.85 2.68 29.11
CA SER A 162 14.48 2.11 27.92
C SER A 162 15.93 2.61 27.86
N GLY A 163 16.92 1.72 27.96
CA GLY A 163 18.30 2.19 28.00
C GLY A 163 19.39 1.13 27.94
N TYR A 164 20.29 1.35 26.98
CA TYR A 164 21.73 1.11 27.03
C TYR A 164 22.17 -0.31 27.43
N ALA A 165 22.33 -1.16 26.41
CA ALA A 165 22.91 -2.49 26.56
C ALA A 165 24.44 -2.46 26.70
N TYR A 166 24.97 -3.36 27.52
CA TYR A 166 26.39 -3.65 27.58
C TYR A 166 26.92 -4.02 26.19
N ASN A 167 28.04 -3.42 25.78
CA ASN A 167 28.69 -3.61 24.47
C ASN A 167 28.00 -2.93 23.26
N GLN A 168 27.07 -2.00 23.48
CA GLN A 168 26.48 -1.16 22.42
C GLN A 168 26.72 0.33 22.66
N THR A 169 26.93 1.10 21.58
CA THR A 169 27.19 2.54 21.65
C THR A 169 25.99 3.25 22.26
N PRO A 170 26.16 4.07 23.31
CA PRO A 170 25.03 4.72 23.95
C PRO A 170 24.29 5.67 23.00
N ARG A 171 25.05 6.36 22.16
CA ARG A 171 24.51 7.19 21.10
C ARG A 171 25.25 6.86 19.83
N GLY A 172 24.52 6.75 18.74
CA GLY A 172 25.10 6.38 17.46
C GLY A 172 24.37 7.00 16.28
N TYR A 173 24.56 6.39 15.13
CA TYR A 173 24.03 6.80 13.85
C TYR A 173 23.04 5.77 13.35
N MET A 174 21.92 6.22 12.79
CA MET A 174 21.03 5.40 11.98
C MET A 174 21.03 5.95 10.57
N ALA A 175 20.95 5.11 9.56
CA ALA A 175 20.77 5.55 8.19
C ALA A 175 19.54 4.91 7.55
N ARG A 176 18.92 5.67 6.65
CA ARG A 176 17.96 5.19 5.67
C ARG A 176 18.55 5.40 4.28
N ALA A 177 18.24 4.51 3.34
CA ALA A 177 18.73 4.58 1.97
C ALA A 177 17.56 4.50 0.98
N PHE A 178 17.64 5.22 -0.14
CA PHE A 178 16.63 5.15 -1.18
C PHE A 178 17.19 5.49 -2.55
N LEU A 179 16.56 4.95 -3.59
CA LEU A 179 16.84 5.34 -4.96
C LEU A 179 16.27 6.74 -5.22
N THR A 180 17.11 7.62 -5.74
CA THR A 180 16.70 8.97 -6.18
C THR A 180 15.93 8.93 -7.50
N LYS A 181 16.22 7.94 -8.35
CA LYS A 181 15.57 7.58 -9.61
C LYS A 181 15.71 6.06 -9.81
N ALA A 182 14.81 5.41 -10.54
CA ALA A 182 14.90 3.99 -10.89
C ALA A 182 14.58 3.82 -12.37
N GLU A 183 15.49 3.34 -13.22
CA GLU A 183 15.19 2.97 -14.59
C GLU A 183 14.76 1.51 -14.58
N TYR A 184 13.57 1.22 -15.09
CA TYR A 184 13.03 -0.12 -15.11
C TYR A 184 12.27 -0.35 -16.40
N THR A 185 12.18 -1.62 -16.80
CA THR A 185 11.36 -2.03 -17.94
C THR A 185 9.98 -2.45 -17.44
N ARG A 186 8.96 -1.98 -18.13
CA ARG A 186 7.56 -2.28 -17.85
C ARG A 186 6.86 -2.61 -19.16
N SER A 187 5.80 -3.41 -19.05
CA SER A 187 4.83 -3.65 -20.10
C SER A 187 3.51 -3.00 -19.72
N ASP A 188 2.72 -2.61 -20.70
CA ASP A 188 1.33 -2.18 -20.52
C ASP A 188 0.45 -2.77 -21.63
N ILE A 189 -0.80 -3.04 -21.28
CA ILE A 189 -1.87 -3.35 -22.23
C ILE A 189 -2.84 -2.17 -22.25
N PHE A 190 -3.15 -1.70 -23.45
CA PHE A 190 -4.16 -0.69 -23.71
C PHE A 190 -5.35 -1.34 -24.41
N GLY A 191 -6.34 -1.74 -23.60
CA GLY A 191 -7.60 -2.28 -24.09
C GLY A 191 -8.48 -1.18 -24.66
N ILE A 192 -9.04 -1.40 -25.85
CA ILE A 192 -9.91 -0.44 -26.51
C ILE A 192 -11.35 -0.67 -26.08
N GLN A 193 -11.93 0.34 -25.42
CA GLN A 193 -13.32 0.30 -24.96
C GLN A 193 -14.32 0.23 -26.13
N ARG A 194 -15.50 -0.34 -25.87
CA ARG A 194 -16.49 -0.60 -26.92
C ARG A 194 -17.38 0.61 -27.16
N ILE A 195 -17.31 1.16 -28.37
CA ILE A 195 -18.14 2.29 -28.81
C ILE A 195 -18.89 1.89 -30.07
N LEU A 196 -20.20 2.11 -30.08
CA LEU A 196 -21.09 1.74 -31.17
C LEU A 196 -21.97 2.93 -31.58
N ALA A 197 -22.38 2.91 -32.84
CA ALA A 197 -23.43 3.76 -33.37
C ALA A 197 -24.25 2.96 -34.40
N ARG A 198 -25.43 3.47 -34.76
CA ARG A 198 -26.31 2.83 -35.74
C ARG A 198 -25.76 3.03 -37.15
N CYS A 199 -25.75 1.97 -37.96
CA CYS A 199 -25.57 2.16 -39.41
C CYS A 199 -26.83 2.83 -39.96
N HIS A 200 -26.70 4.00 -40.57
CA HIS A 200 -27.83 4.73 -41.12
C HIS A 200 -27.48 5.30 -42.49
N TYR A 201 -28.44 5.19 -43.41
CA TYR A 201 -28.41 5.79 -44.73
C TYR A 201 -29.65 6.67 -44.88
N TYR A 202 -29.43 7.96 -45.13
CA TYR A 202 -30.53 8.88 -45.39
C TYR A 202 -30.81 8.94 -46.90
N ASP A 203 -31.98 8.45 -47.31
CA ASP A 203 -32.41 8.51 -48.70
C ASP A 203 -32.75 9.95 -49.10
N GLY A 204 -32.04 10.47 -50.11
CA GLY A 204 -32.24 11.83 -50.63
C GLY A 204 -30.96 12.62 -50.89
N LYS A 205 -29.86 12.38 -50.16
CA LYS A 205 -28.51 12.92 -50.43
C LYS A 205 -27.48 12.07 -49.68
N TYR A 206 -26.59 11.37 -50.40
CA TYR A 206 -25.35 10.69 -49.96
C TYR A 206 -24.83 11.01 -48.54
N ARG A 207 -25.52 10.57 -47.48
CA ARG A 207 -25.16 10.88 -46.09
C ARG A 207 -25.29 9.61 -45.26
N ALA A 208 -24.26 8.78 -45.33
CA ALA A 208 -24.08 7.63 -44.47
C ALA A 208 -23.60 8.07 -43.08
N ASN A 209 -24.00 7.37 -42.02
CA ASN A 209 -23.40 7.59 -40.71
C ASN A 209 -21.90 7.27 -40.76
N THR A 210 -21.11 8.13 -40.11
CA THR A 210 -19.69 7.93 -39.84
C THR A 210 -19.49 8.06 -38.35
N LEU A 211 -18.83 7.08 -37.74
CA LEU A 211 -18.38 7.13 -36.34
C LEU A 211 -16.87 7.38 -36.35
N THR A 212 -16.47 8.48 -35.72
CA THR A 212 -15.06 8.78 -35.49
C THR A 212 -14.79 8.71 -34.00
N VAL A 213 -13.75 7.99 -33.61
CA VAL A 213 -13.32 7.86 -32.21
C VAL A 213 -11.84 8.20 -32.13
N GLN A 214 -11.46 9.08 -31.21
CA GLN A 214 -10.06 9.33 -30.86
C GLN A 214 -9.78 8.78 -29.46
N SER A 215 -9.02 7.70 -29.41
CA SER A 215 -8.55 7.11 -28.15
C SER A 215 -7.18 7.68 -27.83
N HIS A 216 -7.09 8.36 -26.68
CA HIS A 216 -5.83 8.84 -26.16
C HIS A 216 -5.27 7.86 -25.13
N PHE A 217 -3.97 7.67 -25.15
CA PHE A 217 -3.26 6.99 -24.09
C PHE A 217 -1.89 7.64 -23.92
N ARG A 218 -1.39 7.61 -22.68
CA ARG A 218 -0.16 8.30 -22.32
C ARG A 218 0.88 7.30 -21.82
N LEU A 219 2.05 7.32 -22.44
CA LEU A 219 3.26 6.69 -21.93
C LEU A 219 4.00 7.69 -21.03
N PRO A 220 4.92 7.23 -20.14
CA PRO A 220 5.81 8.15 -19.46
C PRO A 220 6.50 9.12 -20.43
N ASP A 221 6.73 10.37 -20.00
CA ASP A 221 7.33 11.41 -20.84
C ASP A 221 8.77 11.06 -21.26
N ASP A 222 9.40 10.17 -20.50
CA ASP A 222 10.75 9.65 -20.70
C ASP A 222 10.78 8.20 -21.19
N ALA A 223 9.64 7.67 -21.65
CA ALA A 223 9.54 6.29 -22.10
C ALA A 223 10.42 6.03 -23.33
N ASP A 224 11.23 4.98 -23.26
CA ASP A 224 12.02 4.44 -24.36
C ASP A 224 11.41 3.09 -24.79
N ILE A 225 10.67 3.13 -25.90
CA ILE A 225 9.86 2.02 -26.39
C ILE A 225 10.76 0.91 -26.94
N LYS A 226 10.57 -0.31 -26.45
CA LYS A 226 11.39 -1.48 -26.78
C LYS A 226 10.71 -2.46 -27.71
N ASP A 227 9.40 -2.63 -27.55
CA ASP A 227 8.59 -3.61 -28.28
C ASP A 227 7.13 -3.17 -28.20
N ALA A 228 6.38 -3.29 -29.29
CA ALA A 228 4.97 -2.93 -29.30
C ALA A 228 4.21 -3.61 -30.43
N ASP A 229 3.02 -4.11 -30.12
CA ASP A 229 2.09 -4.66 -31.10
C ASP A 229 0.68 -4.10 -30.92
N ILE A 230 -0.12 -4.16 -31.97
CA ILE A 230 -1.54 -3.83 -31.91
C ILE A 230 -2.39 -4.79 -32.71
N ARG A 231 -3.54 -5.16 -32.15
CA ARG A 231 -4.59 -5.91 -32.83
C ARG A 231 -5.83 -5.03 -32.99
N LEU A 232 -6.24 -4.82 -34.23
CA LEU A 232 -7.37 -3.99 -34.62
C LEU A 232 -8.45 -4.87 -35.26
N VAL A 233 -9.63 -4.91 -34.65
CA VAL A 233 -10.72 -5.83 -35.01
C VAL A 233 -11.94 -5.04 -35.44
N ALA A 234 -12.45 -5.31 -36.64
CA ALA A 234 -13.74 -4.79 -37.08
C ALA A 234 -14.89 -5.55 -36.41
N ARG A 235 -15.96 -4.83 -36.07
CA ARG A 235 -17.18 -5.41 -35.50
C ARG A 235 -17.91 -6.32 -36.49
N THR A 236 -17.95 -5.93 -37.75
CA THR A 236 -18.72 -6.59 -38.80
C THR A 236 -18.01 -6.45 -40.15
N GLY A 237 -18.20 -7.41 -41.05
CA GLY A 237 -17.69 -7.32 -42.43
C GLY A 237 -18.40 -6.25 -43.27
N TYR A 238 -19.51 -5.67 -42.79
CA TYR A 238 -20.29 -4.65 -43.50
C TYR A 238 -19.86 -3.21 -43.20
N GLN A 239 -18.92 -3.00 -42.26
CA GLN A 239 -18.36 -1.69 -41.96
C GLN A 239 -17.00 -1.53 -42.65
N THR A 240 -16.72 -0.34 -43.15
CA THR A 240 -15.37 0.07 -43.53
C THR A 240 -14.70 0.68 -42.30
N SER A 241 -13.54 0.15 -41.92
CA SER A 241 -12.78 0.56 -40.74
C SER A 241 -11.43 1.13 -41.18
N TYR A 242 -11.11 2.32 -40.73
CA TYR A 242 -9.83 2.99 -40.93
C TYR A 242 -9.25 3.38 -39.58
N PHE A 243 -7.95 3.13 -39.39
CA PHE A 243 -7.24 3.49 -38.17
C PHE A 243 -6.03 4.35 -38.50
N ASP A 244 -5.70 5.27 -37.60
CA ASP A 244 -4.52 6.12 -37.67
C ASP A 244 -3.90 6.21 -36.27
N LEU A 245 -2.66 5.74 -36.13
CA LEU A 245 -1.91 5.80 -34.89
C LEU A 245 -0.81 6.86 -35.05
N ASN A 246 -0.96 8.00 -34.40
CA ASN A 246 -0.01 9.13 -34.49
C ASN A 246 0.37 9.52 -35.94
N GLY A 247 -0.59 9.50 -36.87
CA GLY A 247 -0.36 9.81 -38.29
C GLY A 247 0.05 8.60 -39.15
N HIS A 248 0.19 7.41 -38.57
CA HIS A 248 0.44 6.17 -39.29
C HIS A 248 -0.86 5.43 -39.58
N SER A 249 -1.20 5.30 -40.86
CA SER A 249 -2.41 4.61 -41.29
C SER A 249 -2.31 3.09 -41.06
N LEU A 250 -3.34 2.53 -40.44
CA LEU A 250 -3.52 1.11 -40.15
C LEU A 250 -4.88 0.63 -40.64
N GLY A 251 -4.94 -0.63 -41.07
CA GLY A 251 -6.17 -1.35 -41.36
C GLY A 251 -6.61 -2.22 -40.18
N THR A 252 -7.61 -3.05 -40.41
CA THR A 252 -7.94 -4.14 -39.48
C THR A 252 -6.90 -5.25 -39.60
N GLY A 253 -6.47 -5.83 -38.49
CA GLY A 253 -5.50 -6.92 -38.48
C GLY A 253 -4.61 -6.90 -37.24
N TYR A 254 -3.59 -7.74 -37.28
CA TYR A 254 -2.53 -7.77 -36.27
C TYR A 254 -1.26 -7.14 -36.83
N TYR A 255 -0.66 -6.24 -36.06
CA TYR A 255 0.54 -5.49 -36.41
C TYR A 255 1.59 -5.74 -35.32
N PRO A 256 2.55 -6.64 -35.54
CA PRO A 256 3.48 -7.11 -34.51
C PRO A 256 4.64 -6.16 -34.19
N ASN A 257 4.84 -5.09 -34.96
CA ASN A 257 5.94 -4.14 -34.74
C ASN A 257 5.43 -2.72 -35.03
N ILE A 258 5.07 -1.99 -33.98
CA ILE A 258 4.56 -0.61 -34.07
C ILE A 258 5.35 0.37 -33.20
N GLU A 259 6.55 0.00 -32.75
CA GLU A 259 7.38 0.81 -31.85
C GLU A 259 7.62 2.21 -32.43
N ASN A 260 7.89 2.26 -33.73
CA ASN A 260 8.17 3.51 -34.46
C ASN A 260 6.92 4.37 -34.70
N TYR A 261 5.71 3.88 -34.37
CA TYR A 261 4.47 4.65 -34.47
C TYR A 261 4.12 5.31 -33.14
N LEU A 262 4.81 4.94 -32.07
CA LEU A 262 4.59 5.42 -30.71
C LEU A 262 5.64 6.45 -30.33
N GLN A 263 5.29 7.32 -29.39
CA GLN A 263 6.18 8.32 -28.81
C GLN A 263 6.03 8.36 -27.29
N SER A 264 7.03 8.92 -26.60
CA SER A 264 6.88 9.21 -25.17
C SER A 264 5.80 10.27 -24.93
N GLY A 265 5.14 10.24 -23.78
CA GLY A 265 4.00 11.12 -23.51
C GLY A 265 2.74 10.70 -24.27
N ASP A 266 2.05 11.67 -24.88
CA ASP A 266 0.71 11.48 -25.44
C ASP A 266 0.73 10.77 -26.80
N ASN A 267 -0.15 9.79 -26.96
CA ASN A 267 -0.36 9.04 -28.18
C ASN A 267 -1.86 9.00 -28.51
N VAL A 268 -2.19 9.01 -29.80
CA VAL A 268 -3.58 9.06 -30.28
C VAL A 268 -3.80 7.99 -31.33
N LEU A 269 -4.81 7.16 -31.08
CA LEU A 269 -5.38 6.23 -32.06
C LEU A 269 -6.74 6.78 -32.53
N THR A 270 -6.78 7.27 -33.76
CA THR A 270 -8.03 7.69 -34.41
C THR A 270 -8.61 6.54 -35.21
N ALA A 271 -9.85 6.15 -34.92
CA ALA A 271 -10.60 5.14 -35.65
C ALA A 271 -11.80 5.79 -36.35
N THR A 272 -11.98 5.51 -37.64
CA THR A 272 -13.12 5.97 -38.42
C THR A 272 -13.86 4.79 -39.02
N PHE A 273 -15.15 4.71 -38.73
CA PHE A 273 -16.05 3.66 -39.21
C PHE A 273 -17.14 4.26 -40.07
N SER A 274 -17.33 3.69 -41.26
CA SER A 274 -18.40 4.08 -42.17
C SER A 274 -19.14 2.85 -42.67
N THR A 275 -20.42 3.01 -42.98
CA THR A 275 -21.20 1.95 -43.65
C THR A 275 -20.93 1.98 -45.15
N ASN A 276 -20.76 0.81 -45.77
CA ASN A 276 -20.70 0.74 -47.23
C ASN A 276 -22.07 1.08 -47.83
N TYR A 277 -22.05 1.87 -48.90
CA TYR A 277 -23.25 2.28 -49.63
C TYR A 277 -24.00 1.03 -50.14
N ASN A 278 -25.30 0.92 -49.84
CA ASN A 278 -26.25 -0.11 -50.33
C ASN A 278 -26.43 -1.41 -49.54
N SER A 279 -26.16 -1.48 -48.23
CA SER A 279 -26.54 -2.68 -47.45
C SER A 279 -27.30 -2.36 -46.16
N ASP A 280 -28.56 -2.80 -46.08
CA ASP A 280 -29.37 -2.82 -44.84
C ASP A 280 -28.88 -3.87 -43.82
N TYR A 281 -27.84 -4.65 -44.15
CA TYR A 281 -27.29 -5.72 -43.32
C TYR A 281 -26.41 -5.23 -42.15
N CYS A 282 -26.12 -3.93 -42.08
CA CYS A 282 -25.37 -3.33 -40.99
C CYS A 282 -26.34 -2.79 -39.92
N TYR A 283 -26.39 -3.43 -38.74
CA TYR A 283 -27.14 -2.88 -37.60
C TYR A 283 -26.30 -1.82 -36.86
N GLU A 284 -25.09 -2.17 -36.46
CA GLU A 284 -24.17 -1.28 -35.74
C GLU A 284 -22.80 -1.23 -36.41
N LEU A 285 -22.20 -0.05 -36.36
CA LEU A 285 -20.81 0.19 -36.65
C LEU A 285 -20.10 0.53 -35.34
N GLY A 286 -18.85 0.10 -35.19
CA GLY A 286 -18.19 0.31 -33.91
C GLY A 286 -16.79 -0.23 -33.74
N TYR A 287 -16.29 0.08 -32.55
CA TYR A 287 -14.92 -0.06 -32.07
C TYR A 287 -14.87 -0.95 -30.82
N GLY A 288 -13.68 -1.43 -30.42
CA GLY A 288 -13.49 -2.19 -29.18
C GLY A 288 -13.94 -3.65 -29.19
N SER A 289 -14.07 -4.28 -30.38
CA SER A 289 -14.44 -5.71 -30.52
C SER A 289 -13.24 -6.66 -30.29
N GLY A 290 -12.54 -6.51 -29.17
CA GLY A 290 -11.29 -7.24 -28.87
C GLY A 290 -10.04 -6.56 -29.44
N SER A 291 -10.14 -5.29 -29.82
CA SER A 291 -8.95 -4.51 -30.20
C SER A 291 -8.14 -4.16 -28.96
N MET A 292 -6.82 -4.27 -29.06
CA MET A 292 -5.91 -3.97 -27.96
C MET A 292 -4.50 -3.68 -28.48
N MET A 293 -3.72 -2.99 -27.67
CA MET A 293 -2.31 -2.71 -27.94
C MET A 293 -1.44 -3.14 -26.76
N TYR A 294 -0.29 -3.72 -27.05
CA TYR A 294 0.76 -4.03 -26.10
C TYR A 294 1.94 -3.08 -26.31
N VAL A 295 2.53 -2.59 -25.22
CA VAL A 295 3.74 -1.76 -25.28
C VAL A 295 4.69 -2.15 -24.16
N LYS A 296 5.94 -2.43 -24.50
CA LYS A 296 7.08 -2.59 -23.58
C LYS A 296 8.00 -1.39 -23.71
N TYR A 297 8.39 -0.79 -22.59
CA TYR A 297 9.26 0.37 -22.58
C TYR A 297 10.12 0.42 -21.31
N SER A 298 11.24 1.14 -21.36
CA SER A 298 11.98 1.54 -20.17
C SER A 298 11.65 2.98 -19.78
N THR A 299 11.66 3.29 -18.48
CA THR A 299 11.35 4.62 -17.94
C THR A 299 12.00 4.81 -16.57
N ASN A 300 12.23 6.06 -16.16
CA ASN A 300 12.59 6.46 -14.80
C ASN A 300 11.43 7.03 -13.97
N THR A 301 10.22 7.07 -14.53
CA THR A 301 9.03 7.64 -13.87
C THR A 301 8.57 6.72 -12.74
N THR A 302 8.56 7.20 -11.50
CA THR A 302 8.06 6.43 -10.33
C THR A 302 6.64 6.80 -9.89
N SER A 303 5.99 7.74 -10.59
CA SER A 303 4.62 8.13 -10.26
C SER A 303 3.63 7.02 -10.60
N PHE A 304 3.15 6.31 -9.58
CA PHE A 304 2.16 5.24 -9.76
C PHE A 304 0.83 5.73 -10.37
N GLN A 305 0.51 7.02 -10.23
CA GLN A 305 -0.72 7.63 -10.75
C GLN A 305 -0.85 7.52 -12.27
N LEU A 306 0.28 7.43 -12.99
CA LEU A 306 0.28 7.24 -14.44
C LEU A 306 -0.16 5.82 -14.84
N PHE A 307 0.00 4.85 -13.94
CA PHE A 307 -0.28 3.43 -14.17
C PHE A 307 -1.57 2.97 -13.47
N ASP A 308 -2.29 3.90 -12.84
CA ASP A 308 -3.55 3.64 -12.17
C ASP A 308 -4.66 3.37 -13.20
N PRO A 309 -5.32 2.20 -13.17
CA PRO A 309 -6.36 1.86 -14.13
C PRO A 309 -7.60 2.75 -14.02
N VAL A 310 -7.87 3.38 -12.87
CA VAL A 310 -9.00 4.31 -12.73
C VAL A 310 -8.80 5.51 -13.66
N ARG A 311 -7.60 6.07 -13.67
CA ARG A 311 -7.29 7.21 -14.54
C ARG A 311 -7.28 6.78 -16.01
N ARG A 312 -6.60 5.66 -16.32
CA ARG A 312 -6.43 5.16 -17.69
C ARG A 312 -7.75 4.90 -18.40
N TYR A 313 -8.75 4.38 -17.68
CA TYR A 313 -10.05 4.00 -18.26
C TYR A 313 -11.20 4.92 -17.85
N GLY A 314 -10.97 5.86 -16.94
CA GLY A 314 -11.93 6.89 -16.54
C GLY A 314 -11.97 8.08 -17.50
N GLU A 315 -10.84 8.42 -18.14
CA GLU A 315 -10.82 9.42 -19.21
C GLU A 315 -11.53 8.90 -20.46
N LEU A 316 -12.56 9.61 -20.94
CA LEU A 316 -13.38 9.18 -22.07
C LEU A 316 -12.76 9.58 -23.41
N TYR A 317 -13.01 8.79 -24.46
CA TYR A 317 -12.58 9.10 -25.82
C TYR A 317 -13.39 10.26 -26.43
N ASP A 318 -12.79 11.00 -27.37
CA ASP A 318 -13.56 11.93 -28.21
C ASP A 318 -14.32 11.10 -29.26
N VAL A 319 -15.63 11.27 -29.31
CA VAL A 319 -16.51 10.47 -30.17
C VAL A 319 -17.43 11.37 -30.97
N GLN A 320 -17.51 11.12 -32.27
CA GLN A 320 -18.41 11.82 -33.19
C GLN A 320 -19.25 10.83 -33.98
N SER A 321 -20.55 11.09 -34.08
CA SER A 321 -21.49 10.25 -34.84
C SER A 321 -22.70 11.06 -35.31
N TYR A 322 -23.30 10.69 -36.45
CA TYR A 322 -24.56 11.28 -36.92
C TYR A 322 -25.81 10.55 -36.41
N THR A 323 -25.65 9.46 -35.68
CA THR A 323 -26.69 8.76 -34.92
C THR A 323 -26.34 8.73 -33.45
N GLY A 324 -27.24 8.27 -32.59
CA GLY A 324 -26.95 8.00 -31.18
C GLY A 324 -25.67 7.16 -30.99
N ILE A 325 -25.03 7.36 -29.85
CA ILE A 325 -23.76 6.74 -29.44
C ILE A 325 -24.04 5.81 -28.25
N TYR A 326 -23.46 4.63 -28.28
CA TYR A 326 -23.34 3.71 -27.16
C TYR A 326 -21.87 3.59 -26.81
N TYR A 327 -21.52 3.82 -25.55
CA TYR A 327 -20.14 3.71 -25.07
C TYR A 327 -20.11 2.86 -23.81
N LEU A 328 -19.63 1.62 -23.93
CA LEU A 328 -19.38 0.73 -22.81
C LEU A 328 -17.96 0.93 -22.29
N ASN A 329 -17.88 1.25 -21.00
CA ASN A 329 -16.64 1.43 -20.26
C ASN A 329 -16.47 0.26 -19.28
N ALA A 330 -15.46 -0.59 -19.50
CA ALA A 330 -15.06 -1.64 -18.59
C ALA A 330 -14.01 -1.12 -17.60
N LEU A 331 -14.47 -0.83 -16.39
CA LEU A 331 -13.78 -0.09 -15.34
C LEU A 331 -13.31 -1.01 -14.22
N PHE A 332 -12.30 -0.55 -13.47
CA PHE A 332 -11.77 -1.26 -12.32
C PHE A 332 -10.97 -0.30 -11.44
N ALA A 333 -11.09 -0.43 -10.12
CA ALA A 333 -10.29 0.27 -9.13
C ALA A 333 -9.48 -0.74 -8.28
N PRO A 334 -8.17 -0.54 -8.07
CA PRO A 334 -7.33 -1.43 -7.28
C PRO A 334 -7.49 -1.18 -5.77
N GLY A 335 -8.74 -1.14 -5.30
CA GLY A 335 -9.08 -0.96 -3.90
C GLY A 335 -10.58 -0.85 -3.64
N ASN A 336 -10.95 -0.23 -2.52
CA ASN A 336 -12.34 -0.12 -2.11
C ASN A 336 -12.91 1.21 -2.62
N ILE A 337 -13.88 1.13 -3.52
CA ILE A 337 -14.54 2.28 -4.15
C ILE A 337 -15.36 3.02 -3.09
N THR A 338 -15.19 4.33 -3.02
CA THR A 338 -15.91 5.25 -2.12
C THR A 338 -16.86 6.18 -2.87
N GLY A 339 -16.71 6.31 -4.19
CA GLY A 339 -17.58 7.14 -5.01
C GLY A 339 -17.34 6.94 -6.50
N ILE A 340 -18.38 7.15 -7.30
CA ILE A 340 -18.30 7.18 -8.77
C ILE A 340 -19.06 8.40 -9.26
N SER A 341 -18.40 9.35 -9.89
CA SER A 341 -19.02 10.52 -10.54
C SER A 341 -18.78 10.49 -12.05
N ILE A 342 -19.66 11.15 -12.80
CA ILE A 342 -19.52 11.27 -14.25
C ILE A 342 -19.67 12.74 -14.64
N HIS A 343 -18.68 13.24 -15.36
CA HIS A 343 -18.69 14.56 -15.99
C HIS A 343 -18.67 14.39 -17.51
N LEU A 344 -19.67 14.95 -18.19
CA LEU A 344 -19.80 14.85 -19.65
C LEU A 344 -19.88 16.23 -20.29
N VAL A 345 -19.08 16.45 -21.32
CA VAL A 345 -19.15 17.59 -22.24
C VAL A 345 -19.59 17.08 -23.60
N THR A 346 -20.73 17.55 -24.08
CA THR A 346 -21.38 17.05 -25.30
C THR A 346 -21.89 18.18 -26.18
N GLU A 347 -22.02 17.92 -27.47
CA GLU A 347 -22.68 18.82 -28.43
C GLU A 347 -23.61 18.02 -29.33
N GLY A 348 -24.79 18.57 -29.64
CA GLY A 348 -25.76 17.92 -30.53
C GLY A 348 -26.45 16.69 -29.94
N VAL A 349 -26.21 16.36 -28.67
CA VAL A 349 -26.90 15.29 -27.92
C VAL A 349 -28.12 15.88 -27.22
N HIS A 350 -29.24 15.16 -27.19
CA HIS A 350 -30.43 15.59 -26.43
C HIS A 350 -30.61 14.79 -25.15
N ASP A 351 -30.45 13.48 -25.24
CA ASP A 351 -30.80 12.53 -24.19
C ASP A 351 -29.58 11.74 -23.75
N ILE A 352 -29.24 11.83 -22.47
CA ILE A 352 -28.07 11.19 -21.87
C ILE A 352 -28.57 10.18 -20.84
N ARG A 353 -28.31 8.90 -21.10
CA ARG A 353 -28.64 7.80 -20.18
C ARG A 353 -27.37 7.10 -19.73
N ILE A 354 -27.28 6.81 -18.44
CA ILE A 354 -26.20 6.02 -17.87
C ILE A 354 -26.76 4.71 -17.38
N TYR A 355 -26.16 3.60 -17.81
CA TYR A 355 -26.54 2.27 -17.35
C TYR A 355 -25.39 1.59 -16.61
N TYR A 356 -25.71 0.90 -15.52
CA TYR A 356 -24.85 -0.13 -14.96
C TYR A 356 -25.12 -1.46 -15.66
N SER A 357 -24.08 -2.12 -16.20
CA SER A 357 -24.23 -3.42 -16.86
C SER A 357 -23.73 -4.55 -15.98
N TYR A 358 -24.61 -5.53 -15.74
CA TYR A 358 -24.32 -6.72 -14.95
C TYR A 358 -24.85 -7.97 -15.66
N GLY A 359 -23.97 -8.92 -15.99
CA GLY A 359 -24.31 -10.05 -16.85
C GLY A 359 -24.87 -9.55 -18.20
N SER A 360 -26.07 -10.03 -18.55
CA SER A 360 -26.82 -9.60 -19.74
C SER A 360 -27.84 -8.46 -19.50
N ASN A 361 -27.87 -7.87 -18.29
CA ASN A 361 -28.83 -6.83 -17.92
C ASN A 361 -28.19 -5.43 -17.89
N HIS A 362 -29.03 -4.40 -18.09
CA HIS A 362 -28.64 -3.00 -18.05
C HIS A 362 -29.60 -2.20 -17.16
N TYR A 363 -29.09 -1.67 -16.06
CA TYR A 363 -29.87 -0.93 -15.08
C TYR A 363 -29.67 0.57 -15.29
N LEU A 364 -30.74 1.31 -15.60
CA LEU A 364 -30.67 2.75 -15.79
C LEU A 364 -30.40 3.44 -14.46
N ILE A 365 -29.22 4.03 -14.29
CA ILE A 365 -28.79 4.65 -13.02
C ILE A 365 -28.81 6.18 -13.06
N ALA A 366 -28.84 6.78 -14.25
CA ALA A 366 -29.07 8.22 -14.41
C ALA A 366 -29.66 8.54 -15.79
N HIS A 367 -30.46 9.61 -15.85
CA HIS A 367 -31.03 10.13 -17.09
C HIS A 367 -31.09 11.66 -17.05
N LYS A 368 -30.54 12.32 -18.05
CA LYS A 368 -30.53 13.78 -18.20
C LYS A 368 -30.96 14.16 -19.62
N GLN A 369 -31.65 15.29 -19.75
CA GLN A 369 -31.99 15.88 -21.04
C GLN A 369 -31.36 17.27 -21.13
N VAL A 370 -30.72 17.55 -22.27
CA VAL A 370 -30.02 18.81 -22.54
C VAL A 370 -30.40 19.38 -23.90
N SER A 371 -30.01 20.64 -24.15
CA SER A 371 -30.23 21.25 -25.47
C SER A 371 -29.35 20.61 -26.53
N THR A 372 -29.87 20.48 -27.76
CA THR A 372 -29.08 20.01 -28.91
C THR A 372 -28.23 21.11 -29.54
N THR A 373 -28.35 22.35 -29.08
CA THR A 373 -27.62 23.51 -29.63
C THR A 373 -26.52 23.96 -28.69
N GLY A 374 -25.30 24.08 -29.22
CA GLY A 374 -24.11 24.47 -28.45
C GLY A 374 -23.60 23.37 -27.52
N VAL A 375 -22.44 23.62 -26.92
CA VAL A 375 -21.80 22.70 -25.98
C VAL A 375 -22.56 22.67 -24.66
N GLN A 376 -22.85 21.47 -24.17
CA GLN A 376 -23.55 21.18 -22.93
C GLN A 376 -22.61 20.44 -21.97
N THR A 377 -22.69 20.79 -20.69
CA THR A 377 -21.97 20.10 -19.61
C THR A 377 -22.98 19.46 -18.66
N VAL A 378 -22.76 18.20 -18.32
CA VAL A 378 -23.63 17.42 -17.45
C VAL A 378 -22.81 16.69 -16.40
N ASP A 379 -23.15 16.94 -15.14
CA ASP A 379 -22.59 16.28 -13.98
C ASP A 379 -23.60 15.30 -13.38
N ILE A 380 -23.11 14.11 -13.03
CA ILE A 380 -23.84 13.07 -12.32
C ILE A 380 -23.03 12.75 -11.07
N SER A 381 -23.61 13.04 -9.91
CA SER A 381 -22.90 12.97 -8.64
C SER A 381 -22.76 11.53 -8.14
N ALA A 382 -21.76 11.31 -7.28
CA ALA A 382 -21.57 10.03 -6.60
C ALA A 382 -22.80 9.57 -5.82
N GLN A 383 -23.50 10.49 -5.16
CA GLN A 383 -24.71 10.18 -4.41
C GLN A 383 -25.86 9.73 -5.32
N GLU A 384 -26.01 10.32 -6.52
CA GLU A 384 -27.05 9.94 -7.49
C GLU A 384 -26.82 8.51 -7.99
N ILE A 385 -25.58 8.20 -8.39
CA ILE A 385 -25.18 6.87 -8.86
C ILE A 385 -25.32 5.82 -7.75
N GLU A 386 -24.81 6.10 -6.56
CA GLU A 386 -24.88 5.17 -5.42
C GLU A 386 -26.33 4.88 -5.01
N SER A 387 -27.18 5.91 -4.95
CA SER A 387 -28.60 5.74 -4.60
C SER A 387 -29.33 4.87 -5.64
N ALA A 388 -29.03 5.06 -6.92
CA ALA A 388 -29.59 4.26 -7.99
C ALA A 388 -29.10 2.80 -7.96
N LEU A 389 -27.79 2.56 -7.80
CA LEU A 389 -27.23 1.22 -7.64
C LEU A 389 -27.87 0.47 -6.46
N ASN A 390 -27.98 1.14 -5.30
CA ASN A 390 -28.60 0.57 -4.11
C ASN A 390 -30.07 0.18 -4.34
N SER A 391 -30.81 0.94 -5.15
CA SER A 391 -32.20 0.61 -5.50
C SER A 391 -32.35 -0.69 -6.30
N TYR A 392 -31.27 -1.11 -6.98
CA TYR A 392 -31.18 -2.38 -7.70
C TYR A 392 -30.47 -3.47 -6.90
N GLY A 393 -30.07 -3.20 -5.65
CA GLY A 393 -29.39 -4.15 -4.77
C GLY A 393 -27.88 -4.26 -4.98
N PHE A 394 -27.26 -3.32 -5.71
CA PHE A 394 -25.81 -3.27 -5.89
C PHE A 394 -25.19 -2.26 -4.93
N THR A 395 -24.02 -2.60 -4.39
CA THR A 395 -23.23 -1.72 -3.52
C THR A 395 -21.86 -1.45 -4.13
N LEU A 396 -21.20 -0.37 -3.70
CA LEU A 396 -19.82 -0.08 -4.11
C LEU A 396 -18.84 -1.18 -3.67
N ASP A 397 -19.13 -1.93 -2.58
CA ASP A 397 -18.35 -3.11 -2.19
C ASP A 397 -18.40 -4.20 -3.28
N ASN A 398 -19.57 -4.43 -3.88
CA ASN A 398 -19.70 -5.40 -4.97
C ASN A 398 -18.83 -5.01 -6.17
N LEU A 399 -18.86 -3.73 -6.53
CA LEU A 399 -18.05 -3.19 -7.63
C LEU A 399 -16.55 -3.16 -7.31
N SER A 400 -16.16 -3.14 -6.02
CA SER A 400 -14.76 -3.13 -5.57
C SER A 400 -14.08 -4.50 -5.65
N ARG A 401 -14.81 -5.57 -5.95
CA ARG A 401 -14.26 -6.93 -5.98
C ARG A 401 -13.54 -7.26 -7.28
N THR A 402 -14.07 -6.76 -8.40
CA THR A 402 -13.56 -7.05 -9.73
C THR A 402 -13.92 -5.92 -10.71
N TYR A 403 -13.82 -6.15 -12.02
CA TYR A 403 -14.24 -5.20 -13.04
C TYR A 403 -15.75 -4.95 -12.97
N PHE A 404 -16.16 -3.77 -13.43
CA PHE A 404 -17.56 -3.40 -13.57
C PHE A 404 -17.75 -2.55 -14.82
N LYS A 405 -19.00 -2.38 -15.28
CA LYS A 405 -19.28 -1.69 -16.54
C LYS A 405 -20.30 -0.58 -16.38
N ILE A 406 -19.93 0.59 -16.89
CA ILE A 406 -20.82 1.73 -17.05
C ILE A 406 -20.99 1.99 -18.55
N ILE A 407 -22.23 2.07 -18.99
CA ILE A 407 -22.60 2.42 -20.36
C ILE A 407 -23.07 3.87 -20.36
N ILE A 408 -22.43 4.69 -21.17
CA ILE A 408 -22.87 6.04 -21.51
C ILE A 408 -23.62 5.95 -22.84
N ALA A 409 -24.91 6.22 -22.80
CA ALA A 409 -25.82 6.16 -23.94
C ALA A 409 -26.28 7.58 -24.29
N LEU A 410 -25.78 8.11 -25.41
CA LEU A 410 -26.07 9.46 -25.90
C LEU A 410 -27.04 9.36 -27.08
N ASP A 411 -28.26 9.83 -26.91
CA ASP A 411 -29.40 9.61 -27.81
C ASP A 411 -29.56 8.13 -28.22
N SER A 412 -29.24 7.24 -27.29
CA SER A 412 -29.45 5.80 -27.40
C SER A 412 -30.12 5.29 -26.11
N TRP A 413 -30.77 4.13 -26.19
CA TRP A 413 -31.45 3.53 -25.05
C TRP A 413 -31.51 2.03 -25.17
N TRP A 414 -31.52 1.36 -24.02
CA TRP A 414 -31.74 -0.07 -23.93
C TRP A 414 -33.21 -0.43 -24.19
N ASP A 415 -33.45 -1.41 -25.05
CA ASP A 415 -34.76 -2.03 -25.25
C ASP A 415 -34.81 -3.37 -24.50
N GLU A 416 -35.60 -3.43 -23.43
CA GLU A 416 -35.71 -4.61 -22.57
C GLU A 416 -36.37 -5.81 -23.27
N ASP A 417 -37.31 -5.56 -24.17
CA ASP A 417 -38.05 -6.61 -24.87
C ASP A 417 -37.16 -7.28 -25.92
N MET A 418 -36.38 -6.47 -26.63
CA MET A 418 -35.53 -6.95 -27.73
C MET A 418 -34.09 -7.25 -27.30
N ARG A 419 -33.68 -6.85 -26.10
CA ARG A 419 -32.35 -7.07 -25.53
C ARG A 419 -31.21 -6.51 -26.39
N TYR A 420 -31.42 -5.31 -26.95
CA TYR A 420 -30.38 -4.57 -27.67
C TYR A 420 -30.55 -3.05 -27.51
N PHE A 421 -29.50 -2.28 -27.85
CA PHE A 421 -29.58 -0.81 -27.85
C PHE A 421 -30.23 -0.26 -29.11
N ARG A 422 -31.19 0.64 -28.92
CA ARG A 422 -31.78 1.48 -29.96
C ARG A 422 -31.08 2.83 -29.99
N TYR A 423 -31.16 3.49 -31.14
CA TYR A 423 -30.44 4.73 -31.42
C TYR A 423 -31.38 5.73 -32.09
N ASP A 424 -31.28 7.00 -31.70
CA ASP A 424 -31.81 8.10 -32.48
C ASP A 424 -31.07 8.19 -33.81
N THR A 425 -31.82 8.20 -34.90
CA THR A 425 -31.30 8.27 -36.28
C THR A 425 -31.53 9.63 -36.92
N THR A 426 -32.04 10.60 -36.16
CA THR A 426 -32.13 12.00 -36.61
C THR A 426 -30.75 12.48 -37.00
N TYR A 427 -30.61 12.90 -38.27
CA TYR A 427 -29.33 13.27 -38.85
C TYR A 427 -28.83 14.60 -38.27
N ARG A 428 -28.04 14.50 -37.20
CA ARG A 428 -27.31 15.61 -36.57
C ARG A 428 -26.00 15.09 -36.02
N LEU A 429 -24.96 15.91 -36.09
CA LEU A 429 -23.68 15.57 -35.48
C LEU A 429 -23.86 15.55 -33.97
N ARG A 430 -23.53 14.41 -33.35
CA ARG A 430 -23.40 14.23 -31.91
C ARG A 430 -21.93 14.11 -31.61
N ARG A 431 -21.47 14.86 -30.61
CA ARG A 431 -20.09 14.79 -30.13
C ARG A 431 -20.07 14.59 -28.63
N LEU A 432 -19.25 13.64 -28.18
CA LEU A 432 -18.74 13.57 -26.82
C LEU A 432 -17.31 14.10 -26.88
N TYR A 433 -17.05 15.18 -26.14
CA TYR A 433 -15.70 15.73 -26.02
C TYR A 433 -14.93 14.88 -25.01
N GLY A 434 -13.93 14.14 -25.47
CA GLY A 434 -13.11 13.29 -24.63
C GLY A 434 -11.83 13.97 -24.15
N ASN A 435 -10.81 13.17 -23.86
CA ASN A 435 -9.42 13.62 -23.67
C ASN A 435 -9.26 14.65 -22.53
N GLY A 436 -9.91 14.36 -21.40
CA GLY A 436 -9.89 15.22 -20.21
C GLY A 436 -11.05 16.20 -20.12
N GLU A 437 -11.87 16.37 -21.17
CA GLU A 437 -13.12 17.15 -21.08
C GLU A 437 -14.28 16.33 -20.51
N SER A 438 -14.37 15.04 -20.81
CA SER A 438 -15.34 14.13 -20.19
C SER A 438 -14.64 12.97 -19.49
N GLN A 439 -15.15 12.59 -18.32
CA GLN A 439 -14.54 11.57 -17.48
C GLN A 439 -15.54 10.86 -16.57
N ILE A 440 -15.22 9.61 -16.26
CA ILE A 440 -15.77 8.84 -15.14
C ILE A 440 -14.73 8.89 -14.02
N GLU A 441 -15.05 9.58 -12.95
CA GLU A 441 -14.19 9.66 -11.76
C GLU A 441 -14.57 8.53 -10.81
N ILE A 442 -13.57 7.77 -10.35
CA ILE A 442 -13.77 6.72 -9.34
C ILE A 442 -12.87 7.05 -8.15
N GLU A 443 -13.49 7.40 -7.04
CA GLU A 443 -12.77 7.56 -5.78
C GLU A 443 -12.63 6.20 -5.11
N TYR A 444 -11.44 5.89 -4.61
CA TYR A 444 -11.20 4.63 -3.92
C TYR A 444 -10.08 4.72 -2.89
N ILE A 445 -10.12 3.82 -1.91
CA ILE A 445 -9.06 3.60 -0.94
C ILE A 445 -8.19 2.43 -1.46
N PRO A 446 -6.93 2.67 -1.84
CA PRO A 446 -6.05 1.62 -2.36
C PRO A 446 -5.82 0.50 -1.34
N ARG A 447 -5.78 -0.75 -1.82
CA ARG A 447 -5.39 -1.90 -0.97
C ARG A 447 -3.88 -2.05 -0.83
N ALA A 448 -3.13 -1.59 -1.84
CA ALA A 448 -1.67 -1.55 -1.79
C ALA A 448 -1.21 -0.21 -1.21
N ILE A 449 -0.32 -0.25 -0.21
CA ILE A 449 0.33 0.94 0.33
C ILE A 449 1.51 1.28 -0.59
N VAL A 450 1.39 2.35 -1.36
CA VAL A 450 2.40 2.81 -2.31
C VAL A 450 3.09 4.05 -1.74
N THR A 451 4.41 4.09 -1.84
CA THR A 451 5.21 5.27 -1.47
C THR A 451 5.80 5.91 -2.73
N ARG A 452 6.37 7.10 -2.60
CA ARG A 452 7.15 7.73 -3.70
C ARG A 452 8.38 6.93 -4.13
N TYR A 453 8.74 5.89 -3.37
CA TYR A 453 9.85 4.98 -3.60
C TYR A 453 9.38 3.59 -4.05
N SER A 454 8.13 3.46 -4.47
CA SER A 454 7.63 2.21 -5.05
C SER A 454 7.89 2.23 -6.56
N ILE A 455 8.53 1.18 -7.06
CA ILE A 455 8.78 1.00 -8.50
C ILE A 455 7.66 0.12 -9.07
N PRO A 456 6.82 0.61 -9.99
CA PRO A 456 5.74 -0.16 -10.57
C PRO A 456 6.24 -1.09 -11.67
N LEU A 457 6.18 -2.40 -11.43
CA LEU A 457 6.58 -3.43 -12.38
C LEU A 457 5.37 -4.21 -12.90
N SER A 458 5.62 -5.03 -13.92
CA SER A 458 4.58 -5.81 -14.58
C SER A 458 5.09 -7.13 -15.12
N ILE A 459 4.26 -8.17 -15.07
CA ILE A 459 4.44 -9.43 -15.80
C ILE A 459 3.40 -9.46 -16.92
N PHE A 460 3.84 -9.54 -18.17
CA PHE A 460 2.96 -9.70 -19.32
C PHE A 460 2.70 -11.19 -19.60
N LYS A 461 1.50 -11.50 -20.07
CA LYS A 461 1.09 -12.81 -20.56
C LYS A 461 0.55 -12.67 -21.97
N ASP A 462 1.30 -13.21 -22.92
CA ASP A 462 0.94 -13.20 -24.34
C ASP A 462 -0.10 -14.30 -24.66
N TYR A 463 -0.63 -14.29 -25.89
CA TYR A 463 -1.72 -15.15 -26.36
C TYR A 463 -1.43 -16.65 -26.19
N ASP A 464 -0.18 -17.07 -26.34
CA ASP A 464 0.27 -18.46 -26.25
C ASP A 464 0.54 -18.92 -24.81
N GLU A 465 0.73 -17.99 -23.87
CA GLU A 465 0.84 -18.26 -22.44
C GLU A 465 -0.53 -18.47 -21.77
N ILE A 466 -1.62 -18.11 -22.45
CA ILE A 466 -2.98 -18.36 -21.98
C ILE A 466 -3.41 -19.78 -22.38
N GLN A 467 -3.70 -20.59 -21.37
CA GLN A 467 -4.15 -21.97 -21.54
C GLN A 467 -5.67 -22.03 -21.67
N TYR A 468 -6.14 -22.93 -22.54
CA TYR A 468 -7.57 -23.17 -22.78
C TYR A 468 -7.88 -24.66 -22.62
N SER A 469 -8.96 -24.99 -21.91
CA SER A 469 -9.32 -26.38 -21.60
C SER A 469 -10.84 -26.58 -21.41
N GLY A 470 -11.25 -27.82 -21.13
CA GLY A 470 -12.65 -28.21 -20.94
C GLY A 470 -13.38 -28.48 -22.27
N GLU A 471 -14.70 -28.48 -22.22
CA GLU A 471 -15.52 -28.62 -23.44
C GLU A 471 -15.24 -27.46 -24.41
N ASN A 472 -15.31 -27.74 -25.72
CA ASN A 472 -15.16 -26.72 -26.73
C ASN A 472 -16.22 -26.83 -27.84
N TYR A 473 -16.54 -25.68 -28.42
CA TYR A 473 -17.46 -25.55 -29.55
C TYR A 473 -16.86 -24.57 -30.55
N GLY A 474 -16.10 -25.09 -31.51
CA GLY A 474 -15.33 -24.27 -32.45
C GLY A 474 -14.15 -23.59 -31.75
N VAL A 475 -14.09 -22.25 -31.82
CA VAL A 475 -13.02 -21.46 -31.17
C VAL A 475 -13.32 -21.12 -29.71
N ARG A 476 -14.47 -21.52 -29.19
CA ARG A 476 -14.95 -21.22 -27.85
C ARG A 476 -14.67 -22.38 -26.90
N TYR A 477 -13.92 -22.09 -25.85
CA TYR A 477 -13.52 -23.05 -24.82
C TYR A 477 -14.25 -22.74 -23.51
N GLN A 478 -14.51 -23.80 -22.75
CA GLN A 478 -15.14 -23.71 -21.43
C GLN A 478 -14.29 -22.94 -20.43
N ARG A 479 -12.97 -23.14 -20.46
CA ARG A 479 -12.05 -22.60 -19.47
C ARG A 479 -10.85 -21.90 -20.12
N MET A 480 -10.43 -20.80 -19.51
CA MET A 480 -9.21 -20.05 -19.80
C MET A 480 -8.41 -19.87 -18.50
N SER A 481 -7.10 -20.06 -18.52
CA SER A 481 -6.24 -19.91 -17.32
C SER A 481 -4.81 -19.54 -17.67
N PHE A 482 -4.10 -18.93 -16.72
CA PHE A 482 -2.66 -18.72 -16.78
C PHE A 482 -2.05 -18.70 -15.38
N SER A 483 -0.77 -19.04 -15.29
CA SER A 483 0.00 -18.97 -14.05
C SER A 483 1.06 -17.86 -14.11
N TYR A 484 1.37 -17.29 -12.95
CA TYR A 484 2.46 -16.33 -12.78
C TYR A 484 3.01 -16.38 -11.35
N THR A 485 4.26 -15.95 -11.17
CA THR A 485 4.91 -15.89 -9.86
C THR A 485 5.29 -14.45 -9.57
N LEU A 486 4.83 -13.92 -8.44
CA LEU A 486 5.28 -12.62 -7.94
C LEU A 486 6.57 -12.80 -7.14
N PRO A 487 7.54 -11.87 -7.22
CA PRO A 487 8.73 -11.97 -6.39
C PRO A 487 8.41 -11.95 -4.90
N PRO A 488 9.12 -12.69 -4.02
CA PRO A 488 8.77 -12.85 -2.59
C PRO A 488 8.56 -11.54 -1.80
N LYS A 489 9.31 -10.48 -2.14
CA LYS A 489 9.27 -9.16 -1.46
C LYS A 489 8.44 -8.12 -2.20
N SER A 490 7.67 -8.53 -3.21
CA SER A 490 6.83 -7.62 -3.97
C SER A 490 5.55 -7.25 -3.23
N ILE A 491 5.02 -6.07 -3.55
CA ILE A 491 3.69 -5.61 -3.11
C ILE A 491 2.72 -5.85 -4.27
N PRO A 492 1.79 -6.81 -4.17
CA PRO A 492 0.80 -7.06 -5.20
C PRO A 492 -0.08 -5.82 -5.44
N TRP A 493 -0.40 -5.52 -6.69
CA TRP A 493 -1.26 -4.38 -7.02
C TRP A 493 -2.58 -4.82 -7.66
N TYR A 494 -2.57 -5.25 -8.92
CA TYR A 494 -3.75 -5.77 -9.61
C TYR A 494 -3.39 -6.63 -10.81
N VAL A 495 -4.31 -7.49 -11.21
CA VAL A 495 -4.30 -8.23 -12.48
C VAL A 495 -5.30 -7.58 -13.42
N ASP A 496 -4.91 -7.41 -14.68
CA ASP A 496 -5.76 -6.89 -15.75
C ASP A 496 -5.68 -7.80 -16.97
N ILE A 497 -6.83 -8.23 -17.47
CA ILE A 497 -6.97 -9.26 -18.49
C ILE A 497 -7.89 -8.70 -19.56
N TRP A 498 -7.39 -8.60 -20.78
CA TRP A 498 -8.23 -8.29 -21.92
C TRP A 498 -8.83 -9.60 -22.43
N THR A 499 -10.11 -9.81 -22.14
CA THR A 499 -10.73 -11.13 -22.25
C THR A 499 -11.56 -11.22 -23.52
N ALA A 500 -11.27 -12.20 -24.37
CA ALA A 500 -12.05 -12.49 -25.55
C ALA A 500 -13.07 -13.60 -25.27
N ILE A 501 -14.35 -13.28 -25.48
CA ILE A 501 -15.46 -14.21 -25.30
C ILE A 501 -16.20 -14.50 -26.61
N GLN A 502 -16.97 -15.57 -26.61
CA GLN A 502 -17.98 -15.85 -27.62
C GLN A 502 -19.24 -16.41 -26.97
N PHE A 503 -20.39 -15.99 -27.47
CA PHE A 503 -21.70 -16.47 -27.03
C PHE A 503 -22.63 -16.72 -28.21
N THR A 504 -23.64 -17.57 -28.02
CA THR A 504 -24.62 -17.95 -29.05
C THR A 504 -26.01 -17.35 -28.82
N THR A 505 -26.25 -16.73 -27.67
CA THR A 505 -27.52 -16.10 -27.30
C THR A 505 -27.27 -14.86 -26.44
N PHE A 506 -28.16 -13.87 -26.51
CA PHE A 506 -28.11 -12.65 -25.70
C PHE A 506 -28.62 -12.85 -24.26
N THR A 507 -29.17 -14.02 -23.96
CA THR A 507 -29.64 -14.38 -22.61
C THR A 507 -29.09 -15.76 -22.22
N PRO A 508 -27.76 -15.91 -22.12
CA PRO A 508 -27.18 -17.19 -21.74
C PRO A 508 -27.60 -17.53 -20.31
N THR A 509 -27.96 -18.79 -20.08
CA THR A 509 -28.15 -19.33 -18.71
C THR A 509 -26.84 -19.83 -18.12
N ALA A 510 -25.74 -19.76 -18.87
CA ALA A 510 -24.41 -20.12 -18.41
C ALA A 510 -23.97 -19.21 -17.26
N ILE A 511 -23.30 -19.80 -16.27
CA ILE A 511 -22.61 -19.10 -15.20
C ILE A 511 -21.15 -18.92 -15.62
N THR A 512 -20.56 -17.78 -15.27
CA THR A 512 -19.12 -17.53 -15.38
C THR A 512 -18.53 -17.46 -13.99
N THR A 513 -17.53 -18.29 -13.72
CA THR A 513 -16.76 -18.29 -12.48
C THR A 513 -15.36 -17.75 -12.78
N LEU A 514 -14.96 -16.69 -12.08
CA LEU A 514 -13.62 -16.12 -12.13
C LEU A 514 -12.95 -16.40 -10.79
N SER A 515 -11.72 -16.90 -10.81
CA SER A 515 -11.01 -17.28 -9.60
C SER A 515 -9.51 -17.14 -9.72
N GLU A 516 -8.86 -17.02 -8.57
CA GLU A 516 -7.41 -17.13 -8.45
C GLU A 516 -7.05 -18.00 -7.23
N ASN A 517 -6.17 -18.97 -7.40
CA ASN A 517 -5.78 -19.91 -6.33
C ASN A 517 -7.00 -20.53 -5.64
N SER A 518 -8.01 -20.89 -6.45
CA SER A 518 -9.32 -21.40 -6.00
C SER A 518 -10.17 -20.42 -5.16
N GLN A 519 -9.77 -19.15 -5.05
CA GLN A 519 -10.58 -18.08 -4.44
C GLN A 519 -11.47 -17.45 -5.51
N ILE A 520 -12.78 -17.51 -5.28
CA ILE A 520 -13.77 -16.98 -6.22
C ILE A 520 -13.82 -15.44 -6.13
N LEU A 521 -13.63 -14.80 -7.28
CA LEU A 521 -13.75 -13.35 -7.51
C LEU A 521 -15.16 -12.97 -7.92
N TYR A 522 -15.75 -13.80 -8.77
CA TYR A 522 -17.03 -13.61 -9.42
C TYR A 522 -17.60 -14.98 -9.74
N ASP A 523 -18.88 -15.19 -9.46
CA ASP A 523 -19.60 -16.42 -9.76
C ASP A 523 -21.07 -16.11 -9.98
N ASP A 524 -21.41 -15.71 -11.20
CA ASP A 524 -22.76 -15.31 -11.57
C ASP A 524 -22.99 -15.44 -13.09
N TYR A 525 -24.13 -14.98 -13.59
CA TYR A 525 -24.53 -15.02 -14.99
C TYR A 525 -23.43 -14.57 -15.94
N ALA A 526 -23.29 -15.30 -17.03
CA ALA A 526 -22.33 -14.98 -18.06
C ALA A 526 -22.51 -13.56 -18.61
N ASP A 527 -21.42 -12.81 -18.59
CA ASP A 527 -21.37 -11.44 -19.05
C ASP A 527 -21.06 -11.38 -20.55
N ILE A 528 -22.11 -11.30 -21.37
CA ILE A 528 -22.00 -11.18 -22.83
C ILE A 528 -21.33 -9.89 -23.32
N TYR A 529 -21.03 -8.96 -22.40
CA TYR A 529 -20.30 -7.72 -22.67
C TYR A 529 -18.93 -7.68 -21.99
N MET A 530 -18.45 -8.81 -21.47
CA MET A 530 -17.10 -8.89 -20.90
C MET A 530 -16.06 -8.72 -22.01
N ILE A 531 -15.34 -7.61 -21.95
CA ILE A 531 -14.16 -7.32 -22.78
C ILE A 531 -12.88 -7.25 -21.94
N ARG A 532 -13.03 -7.21 -20.61
CA ARG A 532 -11.97 -7.04 -19.63
C ARG A 532 -12.33 -7.77 -18.35
N THR A 533 -11.35 -8.37 -17.72
CA THR A 533 -11.44 -8.82 -16.32
C THR A 533 -10.29 -8.22 -15.55
N ALA A 534 -10.56 -7.62 -14.40
CA ALA A 534 -9.53 -7.07 -13.54
C ALA A 534 -9.88 -7.29 -12.07
N TYR A 535 -8.87 -7.46 -11.23
CA TYR A 535 -9.05 -7.61 -9.78
C TYR A 535 -7.76 -7.23 -9.04
N SER A 536 -7.89 -6.90 -7.76
CA SER A 536 -6.77 -6.76 -6.84
C SER A 536 -6.86 -7.84 -5.75
N ARG A 537 -5.82 -7.95 -4.92
CA ARG A 537 -5.79 -8.90 -3.80
C ARG A 537 -7.00 -8.68 -2.88
N LEU A 538 -7.93 -9.64 -2.84
CA LEU A 538 -9.12 -9.60 -1.97
C LEU A 538 -8.88 -10.26 -0.61
N ASN A 539 -7.96 -11.23 -0.57
CA ASN A 539 -7.60 -11.97 0.64
C ASN A 539 -6.14 -12.44 0.58
N GLU A 540 -5.67 -13.06 1.66
CA GLU A 540 -4.27 -13.44 1.79
C GLU A 540 -3.82 -14.51 0.79
N ASN A 541 -4.73 -15.32 0.24
CA ASN A 541 -4.45 -16.42 -0.68
C ASN A 541 -4.41 -16.01 -2.15
N MET A 542 -4.59 -14.72 -2.45
CA MET A 542 -4.55 -14.16 -3.79
C MET A 542 -3.29 -13.33 -3.99
N MET A 543 -2.77 -13.36 -5.22
CA MET A 543 -1.55 -12.67 -5.65
C MET A 543 -0.42 -12.85 -4.62
N VAL A 544 -0.18 -14.07 -4.17
CA VAL A 544 0.74 -14.38 -3.08
C VAL A 544 2.18 -14.28 -3.58
N PRO A 545 3.00 -13.39 -3.00
CA PRO A 545 4.42 -13.30 -3.33
C PRO A 545 5.18 -14.60 -3.04
N GLY A 546 6.16 -14.94 -3.89
CA GLY A 546 7.09 -16.06 -3.69
C GLY A 546 6.53 -17.44 -4.06
N GLN A 547 5.32 -17.52 -4.61
CA GLN A 547 4.74 -18.77 -5.11
C GLN A 547 4.05 -18.58 -6.45
N GLU A 548 3.78 -19.70 -7.12
CA GLU A 548 2.94 -19.70 -8.32
C GLU A 548 1.49 -19.36 -7.94
N ASN A 549 0.92 -18.39 -8.67
CA ASN A 549 -0.49 -18.02 -8.62
C ASN A 549 -1.15 -18.42 -9.93
N THR A 550 -2.37 -18.94 -9.87
CA THR A 550 -3.11 -19.37 -11.06
C THR A 550 -4.46 -18.67 -11.13
N TYR A 551 -4.65 -17.88 -12.18
CA TYR A 551 -5.95 -17.34 -12.55
C TYR A 551 -6.72 -18.34 -13.42
N ALA A 552 -8.04 -18.43 -13.21
CA ALA A 552 -8.94 -19.19 -14.06
C ALA A 552 -10.27 -18.47 -14.27
N ALA A 553 -10.75 -18.49 -15.51
CA ALA A 553 -12.09 -18.14 -15.92
C ALA A 553 -12.77 -19.37 -16.51
N GLU A 554 -13.96 -19.71 -16.01
CA GLU A 554 -14.68 -20.92 -16.39
C GLU A 554 -16.15 -20.61 -16.68
N SER A 555 -16.68 -21.22 -17.74
CA SER A 555 -18.12 -21.20 -18.03
C SER A 555 -18.75 -22.54 -17.67
N SER A 556 -19.95 -22.50 -17.10
CA SER A 556 -20.71 -23.72 -16.82
C SER A 556 -21.28 -24.39 -18.08
N ASP A 557 -21.35 -23.67 -19.20
CA ASP A 557 -21.90 -24.19 -20.47
C ASP A 557 -21.20 -23.53 -21.68
N ALA A 558 -20.18 -24.23 -22.18
CA ALA A 558 -19.40 -23.84 -23.35
C ALA A 558 -20.21 -23.79 -24.66
N TYR A 559 -21.44 -24.34 -24.71
CA TYR A 559 -22.32 -24.23 -25.87
C TYR A 559 -23.03 -22.87 -25.92
N GLN A 560 -23.25 -22.23 -24.78
CA GLN A 560 -23.86 -20.91 -24.70
C GLN A 560 -22.84 -19.78 -24.64
N TYR A 561 -21.78 -19.97 -23.86
CA TYR A 561 -20.81 -18.94 -23.54
C TYR A 561 -19.42 -19.53 -23.26
N GLY A 562 -18.36 -18.83 -23.63
CA GLY A 562 -17.00 -19.28 -23.33
C GLY A 562 -15.94 -18.36 -23.87
N PHE A 563 -14.70 -18.79 -23.74
CA PHE A 563 -13.51 -17.98 -24.01
C PHE A 563 -12.93 -18.33 -25.37
N ARG A 564 -12.58 -17.32 -26.16
CA ARG A 564 -12.02 -17.53 -27.49
C ARG A 564 -10.55 -17.91 -27.41
N TYR A 565 -10.20 -19.01 -28.06
CA TYR A 565 -8.84 -19.54 -28.12
C TYR A 565 -7.87 -18.51 -28.73
N GLN A 566 -6.75 -18.24 -28.02
CA GLN A 566 -5.64 -17.36 -28.46
C GLN A 566 -6.05 -15.92 -28.78
N GLU A 567 -7.01 -15.38 -28.03
CA GLU A 567 -7.54 -14.03 -28.26
C GLU A 567 -7.49 -13.14 -27.00
N SER A 568 -7.08 -13.70 -25.86
CA SER A 568 -6.93 -12.97 -24.59
C SER A 568 -5.47 -12.73 -24.26
N ARG A 569 -5.17 -11.63 -23.55
CA ARG A 569 -3.86 -11.31 -22.98
C ARG A 569 -4.03 -10.79 -21.57
N ALA A 570 -2.99 -10.91 -20.75
CA ALA A 570 -3.04 -10.41 -19.38
C ALA A 570 -1.78 -9.65 -18.98
N ILE A 571 -1.93 -8.79 -17.98
CA ILE A 571 -0.85 -8.10 -17.32
C ILE A 571 -1.07 -8.12 -15.80
N ILE A 572 -0.02 -8.51 -15.09
CA ILE A 572 0.00 -8.58 -13.64
C ILE A 572 0.87 -7.44 -13.15
N ASN A 573 0.32 -6.59 -12.29
CA ASN A 573 0.97 -5.39 -11.79
C ASN A 573 1.33 -5.54 -10.32
N TYR A 574 2.52 -5.11 -9.97
CA TYR A 574 3.06 -5.15 -8.61
C TYR A 574 4.07 -4.03 -8.40
N PHE A 575 4.48 -3.81 -7.15
CA PHE A 575 5.55 -2.90 -6.81
C PHE A 575 6.72 -3.63 -6.15
N ILE A 576 7.90 -3.08 -6.30
CA ILE A 576 9.04 -3.34 -5.41
C ILE A 576 9.41 -2.05 -4.67
N GLU A 577 9.97 -2.17 -3.48
CA GLU A 577 10.37 -1.02 -2.67
C GLU A 577 11.81 -0.59 -2.96
N SER A 578 11.99 0.64 -3.41
CA SER A 578 13.30 1.28 -3.59
C SER A 578 13.72 2.12 -2.38
N TYR A 579 13.27 1.72 -1.18
CA TYR A 579 13.49 2.43 0.08
C TYR A 579 13.82 1.46 1.21
N ALA A 580 14.91 1.70 1.93
CA ALA A 580 15.23 1.09 3.20
C ALA A 580 15.10 2.16 4.31
N GLY A 581 14.24 1.90 5.30
CA GLY A 581 14.00 2.81 6.44
C GLY A 581 15.21 2.96 7.36
N TYR A 582 15.04 3.63 8.49
CA TYR A 582 16.10 3.64 9.52
C TYR A 582 16.25 2.25 10.14
N GLY A 583 17.49 1.78 10.24
CA GLY A 583 17.85 0.45 10.76
C GLY A 583 18.26 0.49 12.23
N GLU A 584 19.27 -0.27 12.61
CA GLU A 584 19.84 -0.24 13.95
C GLU A 584 20.67 1.04 14.21
N VAL A 585 21.12 1.22 15.45
CA VAL A 585 21.99 2.33 15.85
C VAL A 585 23.45 1.86 15.84
N PHE A 586 24.29 2.53 15.07
CA PHE A 586 25.68 2.15 14.82
C PHE A 586 26.69 3.16 15.39
N PRO A 587 27.93 2.72 15.73
CA PRO A 587 28.96 3.63 16.23
C PRO A 587 29.34 4.74 15.24
N GLU A 588 29.37 4.42 13.96
CA GLU A 588 29.81 5.33 12.90
C GLU A 588 28.78 5.40 11.76
N PRO A 589 28.67 6.56 11.07
CA PRO A 589 27.72 6.70 9.98
C PRO A 589 28.16 5.89 8.75
N LEU A 590 29.44 5.97 8.35
CA LEU A 590 29.98 5.33 7.15
C LEU A 590 31.50 5.12 7.27
N GLN A 591 32.08 4.20 6.48
CA GLN A 591 33.50 3.85 6.51
C GLN A 591 34.40 5.04 6.14
N GLY A 592 35.35 5.38 7.01
CA GLY A 592 36.28 6.48 6.77
C GLY A 592 35.69 7.89 7.05
N TYR A 593 34.55 7.96 7.72
CA TYR A 593 34.04 9.22 8.28
C TYR A 593 35.06 9.83 9.28
N PRO A 594 35.25 11.17 9.31
CA PRO A 594 34.55 12.21 8.55
C PRO A 594 35.20 12.57 7.19
N ASN A 595 36.25 11.87 6.77
CA ASN A 595 37.00 12.22 5.55
C ASN A 595 36.18 11.98 4.28
N TYR A 596 35.23 11.03 4.31
CA TYR A 596 34.32 10.71 3.22
C TYR A 596 32.87 11.00 3.61
N LYS A 597 32.04 11.34 2.61
CA LYS A 597 30.61 11.65 2.77
C LYS A 597 29.70 10.73 1.93
N GLY A 598 30.29 9.71 1.32
CA GLY A 598 29.61 8.81 0.39
C GLY A 598 30.56 7.75 -0.17
N TYR A 599 29.99 6.85 -0.97
CA TYR A 599 30.72 5.78 -1.64
C TYR A 599 30.66 5.90 -3.16
N ARG A 600 31.74 5.49 -3.82
CA ARG A 600 31.70 4.99 -5.20
C ARG A 600 31.76 3.48 -5.11
N MET A 601 30.58 2.85 -5.13
CA MET A 601 30.43 1.44 -4.80
C MET A 601 30.38 0.59 -6.06
N THR A 602 31.17 -0.49 -6.09
CA THR A 602 31.05 -1.55 -7.12
C THR A 602 30.04 -2.60 -6.69
N TYR A 603 29.13 -2.98 -7.59
CA TYR A 603 28.12 -4.01 -7.37
C TYR A 603 27.85 -4.81 -8.65
N TYR A 604 27.05 -5.86 -8.56
CA TYR A 604 26.70 -6.75 -9.65
C TYR A 604 25.18 -6.83 -9.80
N TYR A 605 24.70 -6.85 -11.04
CA TYR A 605 23.31 -7.14 -11.37
C TYR A 605 23.22 -8.33 -12.34
N SER A 606 22.09 -9.05 -12.30
CA SER A 606 21.73 -10.10 -13.24
C SER A 606 20.52 -9.69 -14.06
N ASP A 607 20.53 -9.97 -15.36
CA ASP A 607 19.35 -9.87 -16.24
C ASP A 607 18.70 -11.24 -16.50
N GLY A 608 19.13 -12.27 -15.77
CA GLY A 608 18.74 -13.67 -15.99
C GLY A 608 19.51 -14.38 -17.11
N LEU A 609 20.27 -13.66 -17.95
CA LEU A 609 21.12 -14.21 -19.01
C LEU A 609 22.61 -14.16 -18.63
N GLY A 610 23.00 -13.15 -17.84
CA GLY A 610 24.35 -13.00 -17.34
C GLY A 610 24.46 -12.03 -16.16
N THR A 611 25.61 -12.10 -15.48
CA THR A 611 25.94 -11.22 -14.36
C THR A 611 26.91 -10.14 -14.83
N TYR A 612 26.62 -8.88 -14.49
CA TYR A 612 27.41 -7.73 -14.93
C TYR A 612 27.85 -6.86 -13.75
N GLN A 613 29.12 -6.48 -13.77
CA GLN A 613 29.69 -5.52 -12.82
C GLN A 613 29.29 -4.08 -13.19
N ARG A 614 28.90 -3.29 -12.20
CA ARG A 614 28.52 -1.89 -12.32
C ARG A 614 29.05 -1.08 -11.13
N THR A 615 28.97 0.24 -11.25
CA THR A 615 29.38 1.18 -10.21
C THR A 615 28.26 2.18 -9.96
N ILE A 616 27.99 2.49 -8.70
CA ILE A 616 26.98 3.46 -8.28
C ILE A 616 27.55 4.46 -7.28
N LEU A 617 27.09 5.71 -7.36
CA LEU A 617 27.40 6.74 -6.36
C LEU A 617 26.35 6.74 -5.25
N ILE A 618 26.83 6.77 -4.02
CA ILE A 618 26.00 6.75 -2.81
C ILE A 618 26.33 7.98 -1.96
N GLY A 619 25.35 8.82 -1.66
CA GLY A 619 25.54 10.07 -0.92
C GLY A 619 26.41 11.12 -1.64
N ASN A 620 27.23 11.84 -0.87
CA ASN A 620 27.93 13.04 -1.35
C ASN A 620 29.46 12.87 -1.44
N SER A 621 30.07 13.63 -2.34
CA SER A 621 31.53 13.77 -2.42
C SER A 621 32.10 14.43 -1.15
N PRO A 622 33.32 14.06 -0.68
CA PRO A 622 34.25 13.09 -1.26
C PRO A 622 33.83 11.63 -1.07
N TYR A 623 34.08 10.81 -2.10
CA TYR A 623 33.69 9.39 -2.16
C TYR A 623 34.83 8.47 -1.75
N LEU A 624 34.51 7.42 -0.98
CA LEU A 624 35.38 6.26 -0.77
C LEU A 624 35.06 5.20 -1.85
N ASP A 625 36.06 4.73 -2.58
CA ASP A 625 35.92 3.61 -3.50
C ASP A 625 35.82 2.30 -2.69
N ILE A 626 34.73 1.54 -2.86
CA ILE A 626 34.45 0.33 -2.08
C ILE A 626 33.69 -0.71 -2.92
N SER A 627 33.86 -2.01 -2.65
CA SER A 627 33.01 -3.06 -3.21
C SER A 627 31.88 -3.40 -2.24
N ILE A 628 30.75 -3.90 -2.76
CA ILE A 628 29.65 -4.38 -1.90
C ILE A 628 30.10 -5.45 -0.91
N SER A 629 31.04 -6.32 -1.31
CA SER A 629 31.61 -7.37 -0.46
C SER A 629 32.50 -6.83 0.68
N ASP A 630 32.90 -5.56 0.62
CA ASP A 630 33.73 -4.92 1.66
C ASP A 630 32.90 -4.13 2.69
N LEU A 631 31.57 -4.12 2.52
CA LEU A 631 30.65 -3.47 3.46
C LEU A 631 30.67 -4.19 4.82
N LYS A 632 30.50 -3.41 5.88
CA LYS A 632 30.52 -3.88 7.27
C LYS A 632 29.21 -3.47 7.95
N PRO A 633 28.09 -4.16 7.65
CA PRO A 633 26.77 -3.78 8.14
C PRO A 633 26.66 -3.74 9.66
N ASP A 634 27.47 -4.50 10.39
CA ASP A 634 27.45 -4.50 11.87
C ASP A 634 28.19 -3.31 12.50
N LYS A 635 28.88 -2.49 11.70
CA LYS A 635 29.69 -1.37 12.19
C LYS A 635 29.24 -0.01 11.70
N TYR A 636 28.62 0.06 10.52
CA TYR A 636 28.32 1.33 9.85
C TYR A 636 26.85 1.41 9.42
N ALA A 637 26.22 2.53 9.78
CA ALA A 637 24.80 2.76 9.49
C ALA A 637 24.48 2.77 7.99
N VAL A 638 25.34 3.37 7.17
CA VAL A 638 25.15 3.45 5.72
C VAL A 638 25.31 2.08 5.07
N ASP A 639 26.26 1.26 5.52
CA ASP A 639 26.48 -0.10 5.00
C ASP A 639 25.25 -0.98 5.26
N ASP A 640 24.71 -0.92 6.48
CA ASP A 640 23.44 -1.55 6.86
C ASP A 640 22.29 -1.12 5.94
N ALA A 641 22.14 0.20 5.71
CA ALA A 641 21.05 0.72 4.90
C ALA A 641 21.16 0.33 3.43
N ILE A 642 22.38 0.26 2.88
CA ILE A 642 22.63 -0.19 1.50
C ILE A 642 22.23 -1.65 1.35
N LEU A 643 22.68 -2.53 2.24
CA LEU A 643 22.36 -3.96 2.15
C LEU A 643 20.87 -4.23 2.36
N ARG A 644 20.20 -3.52 3.27
CA ARG A 644 18.73 -3.59 3.38
C ARG A 644 18.00 -3.12 2.13
N LEU A 645 18.55 -2.14 1.39
CA LEU A 645 17.99 -1.71 0.11
C LEU A 645 18.25 -2.75 -0.97
N PHE A 646 19.47 -3.28 -1.07
CA PHE A 646 19.85 -4.27 -2.07
C PHE A 646 19.08 -5.58 -1.90
N ASN A 647 18.83 -5.99 -0.66
CA ASN A 647 17.93 -7.10 -0.33
C ASN A 647 16.49 -6.94 -0.84
N LYS A 648 16.03 -5.70 -1.09
CA LYS A 648 14.72 -5.44 -1.69
C LYS A 648 14.76 -5.44 -3.22
N LEU A 649 15.94 -5.16 -3.78
CA LEU A 649 16.21 -5.14 -5.23
C LEU A 649 16.66 -6.51 -5.75
N ASN A 650 17.06 -7.41 -4.84
CA ASN A 650 17.32 -8.82 -5.10
C ASN A 650 16.07 -9.63 -4.75
N PHE A 651 15.45 -10.23 -5.75
CA PHE A 651 14.15 -10.87 -5.63
C PHE A 651 13.94 -12.08 -6.54
N ASN A 652 14.80 -12.32 -7.54
CA ASN A 652 14.86 -13.57 -8.29
C ASN A 652 16.11 -14.35 -7.87
N ASP A 653 15.96 -15.66 -7.66
CA ASP A 653 17.05 -16.59 -7.32
C ASP A 653 17.95 -16.14 -6.16
N ASP A 654 17.43 -15.30 -5.26
CA ASP A 654 18.10 -14.83 -4.05
C ASP A 654 18.43 -16.05 -3.15
N PRO A 655 19.72 -16.41 -2.99
CA PRO A 655 20.15 -17.54 -2.19
C PRO A 655 20.02 -17.27 -0.67
N ASP A 656 19.81 -16.01 -0.25
CA ASP A 656 19.62 -15.63 1.15
C ASP A 656 18.50 -14.58 1.34
N PRO A 657 17.23 -14.96 1.07
CA PRO A 657 16.12 -14.02 1.05
C PRO A 657 15.80 -13.38 2.41
N GLU A 658 16.27 -13.98 3.51
CA GLU A 658 16.06 -13.48 4.88
C GLU A 658 17.34 -12.85 5.50
N GLY A 659 18.52 -13.06 4.91
CA GLY A 659 19.82 -12.73 5.50
C GLY A 659 20.65 -11.70 4.73
N TRP A 660 20.21 -10.45 4.71
CA TRP A 660 20.98 -9.35 4.09
C TRP A 660 22.29 -8.99 4.83
N LYS A 661 22.50 -9.54 6.04
CA LYS A 661 23.74 -9.39 6.83
C LYS A 661 24.72 -10.57 6.67
N SER A 662 24.35 -11.61 5.92
CA SER A 662 25.21 -12.79 5.68
C SER A 662 25.92 -12.67 4.33
N GLU A 663 27.16 -13.15 4.27
CA GLU A 663 27.82 -13.33 2.99
C GLU A 663 27.33 -14.59 2.26
N PRO A 664 27.14 -14.55 0.93
CA PRO A 664 27.42 -13.42 0.05
C PRO A 664 26.31 -12.36 0.08
N PHE A 665 26.69 -11.10 0.29
CA PHE A 665 25.75 -9.98 0.30
C PHE A 665 25.01 -9.81 -1.02
N ASP A 666 23.77 -9.31 -0.96
CA ASP A 666 23.00 -8.89 -2.13
C ASP A 666 23.75 -7.84 -2.95
N GLY A 667 23.76 -8.01 -4.27
CA GLY A 667 24.56 -7.25 -5.22
C GLY A 667 26.02 -7.69 -5.36
N SER A 668 26.45 -8.75 -4.68
CA SER A 668 27.78 -9.36 -4.92
C SER A 668 27.79 -10.21 -6.19
N PHE A 669 28.96 -10.65 -6.65
CA PHE A 669 29.07 -11.46 -7.87
C PHE A 669 28.30 -12.79 -7.77
N SER A 670 28.32 -13.42 -6.60
CA SER A 670 27.63 -14.68 -6.31
C SER A 670 26.18 -14.50 -5.87
N ASN A 671 25.74 -13.26 -5.65
CA ASN A 671 24.37 -12.92 -5.31
C ASN A 671 23.99 -11.53 -5.89
N PRO A 672 23.88 -11.40 -7.22
CA PRO A 672 23.66 -10.12 -7.89
C PRO A 672 22.21 -9.63 -7.74
N ILE A 673 21.96 -8.31 -7.74
CA ILE A 673 20.59 -7.78 -7.70
C ILE A 673 19.89 -7.92 -9.07
N ASP A 674 18.56 -7.98 -9.09
CA ASP A 674 17.77 -8.11 -10.31
C ASP A 674 17.44 -6.78 -10.99
N VAL A 675 17.66 -5.67 -10.28
CA VAL A 675 17.39 -4.34 -10.78
C VAL A 675 18.67 -3.69 -11.28
N TYR A 676 18.71 -3.33 -12.56
CA TYR A 676 19.79 -2.51 -13.08
C TYR A 676 19.71 -1.08 -12.50
N LEU A 677 20.81 -0.60 -11.93
CA LEU A 677 20.97 0.77 -11.42
C LEU A 677 21.94 1.52 -12.35
N PRO A 678 21.46 2.19 -13.41
CA PRO A 678 22.30 2.97 -14.31
C PRO A 678 23.03 4.12 -13.61
N GLU A 679 24.08 4.65 -14.25
CA GLU A 679 24.91 5.73 -13.70
C GLU A 679 24.15 7.03 -13.38
N SER A 680 22.98 7.21 -14.01
CA SER A 680 22.04 8.30 -13.74
C SER A 680 21.36 8.19 -12.37
N ILE A 681 21.44 7.02 -11.74
CA ILE A 681 20.79 6.67 -10.47
C ILE A 681 21.80 6.77 -9.34
N ARG A 682 21.35 7.40 -8.26
CA ARG A 682 22.11 7.53 -7.02
C ARG A 682 21.31 6.96 -5.88
N ILE A 683 22.01 6.35 -4.93
CA ILE A 683 21.45 6.02 -3.63
C ILE A 683 21.73 7.20 -2.73
N ASP A 684 20.68 7.89 -2.32
CA ASP A 684 20.80 8.88 -1.26
C ASP A 684 20.59 8.18 0.08
N PHE A 685 21.33 8.64 1.07
CA PHE A 685 21.11 8.24 2.45
C PHE A 685 20.96 9.47 3.34
N VAL A 686 20.17 9.31 4.39
CA VAL A 686 20.09 10.29 5.47
C VAL A 686 20.54 9.60 6.73
N SER A 687 21.58 10.13 7.37
CA SER A 687 22.05 9.66 8.66
C SER A 687 21.58 10.58 9.79
N MET A 688 20.99 10.04 10.84
CA MET A 688 20.71 10.77 12.07
C MET A 688 21.74 10.37 13.13
N GLY A 689 22.46 11.34 13.69
CA GLY A 689 23.43 11.12 14.77
C GLY A 689 22.83 11.38 16.15
N ASN A 690 23.57 11.00 17.19
CA ASN A 690 23.17 11.14 18.59
C ASN A 690 21.85 10.41 18.95
N ILE A 691 21.47 9.38 18.19
CA ILE A 691 20.27 8.61 18.48
C ILE A 691 20.56 7.65 19.65
N PRO A 692 19.75 7.65 20.73
CA PRO A 692 19.86 6.66 21.79
C PRO A 692 19.62 5.26 21.25
N GLY A 693 20.53 4.31 21.51
CA GLY A 693 20.29 2.90 21.25
C GLY A 693 19.21 2.36 22.20
N LEU A 694 18.05 1.96 21.66
CA LEU A 694 16.90 1.54 22.45
C LEU A 694 16.83 0.02 22.62
N PHE A 695 17.43 -0.63 23.64
CA PHE A 695 17.05 -2.00 24.07
C PHE A 695 17.41 -2.34 25.54
N GLU A 696 16.68 -3.34 26.09
CA GLU A 696 16.44 -3.79 27.48
C GLU A 696 16.05 -2.72 28.52
N PRO A 697 14.88 -2.86 29.18
CA PRO A 697 14.45 -1.89 30.18
C PRO A 697 15.24 -2.05 31.49
N ILE A 698 15.84 -0.96 31.97
CA ILE A 698 16.34 -0.86 33.34
C ILE A 698 15.16 -0.44 34.23
N ALA A 699 14.75 -1.30 35.17
CA ALA A 699 13.73 -0.98 36.14
C ALA A 699 14.35 -0.27 37.34
N ILE A 700 14.10 1.02 37.53
CA ILE A 700 14.50 1.73 38.74
C ILE A 700 13.30 1.80 39.68
N THR A 701 13.41 1.14 40.83
CA THR A 701 12.36 1.12 41.86
C THR A 701 12.81 1.93 43.06
N LEU A 702 12.08 2.98 43.41
CA LEU A 702 12.27 3.72 44.65
C LEU A 702 11.20 3.31 45.66
N ARG A 703 11.64 2.81 46.82
CA ARG A 703 10.78 2.55 47.98
C ARG A 703 10.95 3.67 48.98
N VAL A 704 9.84 4.23 49.47
CA VAL A 704 9.85 5.29 50.49
C VAL A 704 8.89 4.91 51.62
N TRP A 705 9.30 5.16 52.86
CA TRP A 705 8.49 4.97 54.06
C TRP A 705 8.90 5.91 55.20
N ARG A 706 8.11 5.98 56.26
CA ARG A 706 8.46 6.64 57.52
C ARG A 706 8.55 5.59 58.63
N GLU A 707 9.42 5.80 59.60
CA GLU A 707 9.34 5.11 60.89
C GLU A 707 8.41 5.94 61.79
N ASP A 708 7.53 5.26 62.53
CA ASP A 708 6.59 5.90 63.47
C ASP A 708 7.33 6.60 64.63
#